data_AF-A0A2D5AZX3-F1
#
_entry.id   AF-A0A2D5AZX3-F1
#
_cell.length_a   1.000
_cell.length_b   1.000
_cell.length_c   1.000
_cell.angle_alpha   90.00
_cell.angle_beta   90.00
_cell.angle_gamma   90.00
#
_symmetry.space_group_name_H-M   'P 1'
#
loop_
_entity.id
_entity.type
_entity.pdbx_description
1 polymer ?
#
loop_
_entity_poly.entity_id
_entity_poly.type
_entity_poly.pdbx_seq_one_letter_code
_entity_poly.pdbx_strand_id
1 'polypeptide(L)'
;MRPFTTLLTILCLLILQAIPRAQRDSEFMKLFEQAREINDKGEMRRLVSKHYDPAITTSVEICQEIARRSNDTLEDQISALAAAWRKAHKSSFVDDMYSLYSLKLKGAYKKAHQDLLERWYPMQQTYANAISSKDDPKLTELGNEFLPMGDAFAELGDGFMAATCYRSGGYCFDETNRKEGADLKLACEAWGKFLDSWSGLQLKGDAFTQIKIRFEQLEFEGYGDPSKGPDARAKAKAAANPEYQPKPINASFELVDSIASVQRPIYSGDENYQLWPSIYLQKKGTSATFLTLKDLSPKVLRTSYAKAYIDLNGDGEGDVEIPLGGKITPVRFKLGEGSEAREWAFLATVGLERDTYQGFDFNLGPTDDAMIIYFAGAGSIVGLIGETPIRVIDDNCDGRYGSKPMSWNYLGTAADSFQLDVDSLVIGESKVAVPWSELLKVEDAWYKLNSNEGGTDIVVARADVESGSLKLSMKGPKADWVIVQGTGSLENCFYRVGKKGVEVPAGSYKLYCGQVSKGKRRSMMKALMLPSTSMRSWTVKPGQTTTLELGGPFGFDFTFRQDDETVSVIGDSIVVTGKNGETYQRLWGCVVQPEVFVRRKGTKKGKGAVKMKPVLSQQELEMHENDRRWTWFPITEDFNKKKKGQDVELQLFQKKNRLFGKIQSDWKE
;
A
#
# COMPACT_ATOMS: atom_id res chain seq x y z
N MET A 1 -0.45 7.42 30.86
CA MET A 1 0.96 7.05 30.60
C MET A 1 1.20 7.07 29.10
N ARG A 2 2.40 7.54 28.72
CA ARG A 2 2.94 7.84 27.38
C ARG A 2 2.70 6.74 26.32
N PRO A 3 2.45 7.08 25.04
CA PRO A 3 2.52 6.12 23.95
C PRO A 3 3.97 5.94 23.47
N PHE A 4 4.35 4.68 23.31
CA PHE A 4 5.60 4.22 22.70
C PHE A 4 5.51 4.41 21.18
N THR A 5 5.81 5.62 20.71
CA THR A 5 6.02 5.94 19.28
C THR A 5 7.49 6.27 19.01
N THR A 6 8.37 5.77 19.86
CA THR A 6 9.71 6.35 20.10
C THR A 6 10.88 5.49 19.61
N LEU A 7 10.77 4.67 18.56
CA LEU A 7 11.98 3.99 18.04
C LEU A 7 12.29 4.21 16.56
N LEU A 8 11.29 4.46 15.71
CA LEU A 8 11.53 4.80 14.29
C LEU A 8 11.38 6.31 14.03
N THR A 9 10.50 6.97 14.76
CA THR A 9 10.45 8.45 14.85
C THR A 9 11.66 9.00 15.60
N ILE A 10 12.29 8.23 16.50
CA ILE A 10 13.53 8.65 17.20
C ILE A 10 14.75 8.72 16.26
N LEU A 11 14.80 7.95 15.16
CA LEU A 11 15.91 8.09 14.22
C LEU A 11 15.79 9.34 13.33
N CYS A 12 14.56 9.83 13.09
CA CYS A 12 14.33 11.14 12.47
C CYS A 12 14.32 12.31 13.47
N LEU A 13 13.91 12.10 14.74
CA LEU A 13 13.93 13.13 15.78
C LEU A 13 15.31 13.39 16.40
N LEU A 14 16.23 12.41 16.40
CA LEU A 14 17.59 12.59 16.97
C LEU A 14 18.49 13.50 16.12
N ILE A 15 18.05 13.91 14.92
CA ILE A 15 18.79 14.86 14.08
C ILE A 15 18.30 16.31 14.30
N LEU A 16 17.19 16.54 15.04
CA LEU A 16 16.43 17.79 14.94
C LEU A 16 16.22 18.55 16.26
N GLN A 17 16.98 18.28 17.33
CA GLN A 17 16.93 19.11 18.54
C GLN A 17 18.26 19.83 18.80
N ALA A 18 18.23 21.17 18.70
CA ALA A 18 19.30 22.13 19.01
C ALA A 18 20.56 22.08 18.11
N ILE A 19 20.40 22.53 16.87
CA ILE A 19 21.31 22.27 15.74
C ILE A 19 22.72 22.90 15.82
N PRO A 20 23.07 23.95 16.59
CA PRO A 20 24.49 24.33 16.70
C PRO A 20 25.29 23.60 17.80
N ARG A 21 24.62 22.96 18.78
CA ARG A 21 25.29 22.35 19.95
C ARG A 21 25.21 20.82 19.99
N ALA A 22 24.15 20.21 19.46
CA ALA A 22 23.92 18.78 19.60
C ALA A 22 24.92 17.89 18.84
N GLN A 23 25.49 18.35 17.71
CA GLN A 23 26.45 17.54 16.95
C GLN A 23 27.89 17.58 17.49
N ARG A 24 28.30 18.63 18.22
CA ARG A 24 29.60 18.61 18.93
C ARG A 24 29.68 17.50 19.98
N ASP A 25 28.53 17.13 20.54
CA ASP A 25 28.40 16.02 21.49
C ASP A 25 28.08 14.67 20.81
N SER A 26 28.04 14.64 19.47
CA SER A 26 27.80 13.42 18.71
C SER A 26 28.89 12.38 18.96
N GLU A 27 28.53 11.11 18.83
CA GLU A 27 29.49 10.01 18.92
C GLU A 27 30.62 10.17 17.89
N PHE A 28 30.29 10.65 16.69
CA PHE A 28 31.29 10.94 15.65
C PHE A 28 32.34 11.94 16.14
N MET A 29 31.94 13.10 16.66
CA MET A 29 32.90 14.11 17.09
C MET A 29 33.72 13.68 18.30
N LYS A 30 33.13 12.96 19.26
CA LYS A 30 33.88 12.40 20.39
C LYS A 30 34.98 11.46 19.93
N LEU A 31 34.67 10.53 19.03
CA LEU A 31 35.65 9.60 18.47
C LEU A 31 36.67 10.30 17.59
N PHE A 32 36.24 11.30 16.81
CA PHE A 32 37.11 12.06 15.93
C PHE A 32 38.13 12.90 16.72
N GLU A 33 37.70 13.56 17.79
CA GLU A 33 38.58 14.30 18.70
C GLU A 33 39.58 13.38 19.39
N GLN A 34 39.16 12.21 19.89
CA GLN A 34 40.07 11.23 20.48
C GLN A 34 41.16 10.79 19.48
N ALA A 35 40.78 10.53 18.22
CA ALA A 35 41.73 10.19 17.17
C ALA A 35 42.65 11.38 16.82
N ARG A 36 42.13 12.61 16.83
CA ARG A 36 42.86 13.84 16.56
C ARG A 36 43.90 14.14 17.64
N GLU A 37 43.54 14.00 18.92
CA GLU A 37 44.42 14.22 20.07
C GLU A 37 45.67 13.33 20.04
N ILE A 38 45.54 12.09 19.55
CA ILE A 38 46.66 11.16 19.37
C ILE A 38 47.25 11.17 17.94
N ASN A 39 46.80 12.09 17.08
CA ASN A 39 47.22 12.25 15.68
C ASN A 39 47.05 10.96 14.82
N ASP A 40 46.02 10.15 15.10
CA ASP A 40 45.69 8.96 14.31
C ASP A 40 44.93 9.34 13.03
N LYS A 41 45.70 9.68 12.00
CA LYS A 41 45.18 10.03 10.67
C LYS A 41 44.44 8.88 9.97
N GLY A 42 44.74 7.63 10.33
CA GLY A 42 44.08 6.46 9.77
C GLY A 42 42.65 6.36 10.32
N GLU A 43 42.51 6.50 11.63
CA GLU A 43 41.23 6.46 12.32
C GLU A 43 40.35 7.65 11.96
N MET A 44 40.88 8.88 11.92
CA MET A 44 40.14 10.06 11.47
C MET A 44 39.53 9.86 10.06
N ARG A 45 40.31 9.30 9.12
CA ARG A 45 39.82 8.96 7.77
C ARG A 45 38.72 7.90 7.82
N ARG A 46 38.89 6.86 8.64
CA ARG A 46 37.91 5.77 8.79
C ARG A 46 36.59 6.30 9.35
N LEU A 47 36.63 7.17 10.36
CA LEU A 47 35.45 7.79 10.95
C LEU A 47 34.70 8.67 9.95
N VAL A 48 35.40 9.53 9.19
CA VAL A 48 34.80 10.35 8.13
C VAL A 48 34.19 9.51 7.01
N SER A 49 34.80 8.35 6.69
CA SER A 49 34.23 7.43 5.70
C SER A 49 33.01 6.67 6.23
N LYS A 50 33.02 6.27 7.51
CA LYS A 50 31.94 5.49 8.14
C LYS A 50 30.73 6.36 8.48
N HIS A 51 30.97 7.59 8.91
CA HIS A 51 29.96 8.53 9.37
C HIS A 51 29.84 9.70 8.39
N TYR A 52 29.46 9.39 7.15
CA TYR A 52 29.42 10.34 6.02
C TYR A 52 28.60 11.59 6.31
N ASP A 53 27.31 11.44 6.66
CA ASP A 53 26.42 12.57 6.92
C ASP A 53 26.84 13.38 8.18
N PRO A 54 27.15 12.75 9.34
CA PRO A 54 27.67 13.49 10.49
C PRO A 54 28.93 14.31 10.16
N ALA A 55 29.86 13.76 9.38
CA ALA A 55 31.07 14.47 8.98
C ALA A 55 30.77 15.71 8.12
N ILE A 56 29.79 15.63 7.21
CA ILE A 56 29.34 16.79 6.42
C ILE A 56 28.78 17.87 7.34
N THR A 57 27.78 17.52 8.16
CA THR A 57 27.07 18.51 8.98
C THR A 57 27.99 19.17 9.99
N THR A 58 28.84 18.38 10.66
CA THR A 58 29.87 18.91 11.58
C THR A 58 30.83 19.87 10.88
N SER A 59 31.28 19.55 9.66
CA SER A 59 32.19 20.42 8.91
C SER A 59 31.55 21.78 8.62
N VAL A 60 30.28 21.79 8.20
CA VAL A 60 29.52 23.02 7.96
C VAL A 60 29.31 23.81 9.26
N GLU A 61 28.95 23.15 10.37
CA GLU A 61 28.77 23.80 11.67
C GLU A 61 30.05 24.45 12.20
N ILE A 62 31.20 23.79 12.06
CA ILE A 62 32.49 24.37 12.46
C ILE A 62 32.82 25.59 11.58
N CYS A 63 32.63 25.50 10.26
CA CYS A 63 32.83 26.64 9.36
C CYS A 63 31.91 27.83 9.70
N GLN A 64 30.62 27.57 9.98
CA GLN A 64 29.68 28.58 10.46
C GLN A 64 30.15 29.23 11.77
N GLU A 65 30.69 28.43 12.68
CA GLU A 65 31.20 28.95 13.95
C GLU A 65 32.47 29.78 13.74
N ILE A 66 33.40 29.36 12.89
CA ILE A 66 34.60 30.13 12.53
C ILE A 66 34.20 31.50 11.97
N ALA A 67 33.16 31.55 11.13
CA ALA A 67 32.63 32.82 10.62
C ALA A 67 32.11 33.74 11.74
N ARG A 68 31.61 33.20 12.86
CA ARG A 68 31.17 34.00 14.03
C ARG A 68 32.33 34.36 14.95
N ARG A 69 33.19 33.38 15.26
CA ARG A 69 34.35 33.49 16.14
C ARG A 69 35.42 32.45 15.78
N SER A 70 36.43 32.86 15.03
CA SER A 70 37.61 32.02 14.81
C SER A 70 38.45 31.91 16.09
N ASN A 71 39.00 30.72 16.32
CA ASN A 71 40.03 30.44 17.32
C ASN A 71 40.84 29.20 16.90
N ASP A 72 42.02 29.04 17.49
CA ASP A 72 42.97 27.98 17.14
C ASP A 72 42.36 26.58 17.21
N THR A 73 41.47 26.31 18.19
CA THR A 73 40.80 25.01 18.31
C THR A 73 39.92 24.73 17.09
N LEU A 74 39.09 25.68 16.66
CA LEU A 74 38.19 25.48 15.52
C LEU A 74 38.97 25.36 14.21
N GLU A 75 40.01 26.17 14.02
CA GLU A 75 40.89 26.13 12.85
C GLU A 75 41.62 24.77 12.75
N ASP A 76 42.11 24.25 13.87
CA ASP A 76 42.77 22.94 13.92
C ASP A 76 41.77 21.79 13.65
N GLN A 77 40.56 21.87 14.22
CA GLN A 77 39.49 20.90 13.98
C GLN A 77 39.08 20.83 12.50
N ILE A 78 38.81 21.98 11.87
CA ILE A 78 38.39 21.99 10.46
C ILE A 78 39.52 21.57 9.52
N SER A 79 40.77 21.92 9.84
CA SER A 79 41.95 21.48 9.10
C SER A 79 42.11 19.95 9.13
N ALA A 80 41.93 19.34 10.32
CA ALA A 80 41.94 17.89 10.48
C ALA A 80 40.81 17.21 9.70
N LEU A 81 39.58 17.76 9.78
CA LEU A 81 38.43 17.26 9.01
C LEU A 81 38.67 17.38 7.50
N ALA A 82 39.18 18.51 7.01
CA ALA A 82 39.48 18.70 5.58
C ALA A 82 40.53 17.69 5.08
N ALA A 83 41.58 17.46 5.88
CA ALA A 83 42.60 16.46 5.55
C ALA A 83 42.03 15.03 5.53
N ALA A 84 41.20 14.66 6.51
CA ALA A 84 40.54 13.35 6.57
C ALA A 84 39.55 13.17 5.41
N TRP A 85 38.74 14.19 5.12
CA TRP A 85 37.74 14.22 4.04
C TRP A 85 38.37 14.01 2.67
N ARG A 86 39.40 14.79 2.31
CA ARG A 86 40.11 14.63 1.03
C ARG A 86 40.65 13.22 0.85
N LYS A 87 41.16 12.60 1.92
CA LYS A 87 41.67 11.23 1.87
C LYS A 87 40.57 10.17 1.74
N ALA A 88 39.44 10.37 2.41
CA ALA A 88 38.30 9.45 2.37
C ALA A 88 37.54 9.53 1.05
N HIS A 89 37.17 10.74 0.61
CA HIS A 89 36.14 10.97 -0.41
C HIS A 89 36.65 11.63 -1.69
N LYS A 90 37.92 12.05 -1.74
CA LYS A 90 38.54 12.66 -2.93
C LYS A 90 37.80 13.90 -3.45
N SER A 91 37.21 14.68 -2.54
CA SER A 91 36.49 15.92 -2.83
C SER A 91 37.05 17.09 -2.01
N SER A 92 36.86 18.31 -2.51
CA SER A 92 37.24 19.57 -1.85
C SER A 92 36.16 20.14 -0.92
N PHE A 93 35.06 19.43 -0.68
CA PHE A 93 33.87 19.95 0.00
C PHE A 93 34.18 20.74 1.29
N VAL A 94 34.98 20.18 2.20
CA VAL A 94 35.31 20.86 3.48
C VAL A 94 36.14 22.12 3.24
N ASP A 95 37.08 22.09 2.29
CA ASP A 95 37.88 23.26 1.91
C ASP A 95 36.98 24.35 1.28
N ASP A 96 36.00 23.94 0.47
CA ASP A 96 35.05 24.86 -0.19
C ASP A 96 34.12 25.53 0.84
N MET A 97 33.63 24.77 1.83
CA MET A 97 32.85 25.32 2.95
C MET A 97 33.69 26.27 3.80
N TYR A 98 34.94 25.91 4.13
CA TYR A 98 35.83 26.81 4.83
C TYR A 98 36.07 28.11 4.05
N SER A 99 36.34 28.00 2.75
CA SER A 99 36.51 29.18 1.88
C SER A 99 35.27 30.06 1.85
N LEU A 100 34.08 29.48 1.73
CA LEU A 100 32.82 30.21 1.75
C LEU A 100 32.66 31.02 3.04
N TYR A 101 32.73 30.34 4.19
CA TYR A 101 32.43 30.93 5.49
C TYR A 101 33.52 31.87 6.02
N SER A 102 34.80 31.55 5.77
CA SER A 102 35.93 32.35 6.27
C SER A 102 36.35 33.47 5.32
N LEU A 103 36.18 33.30 4.01
CA LEU A 103 36.77 34.22 3.01
C LEU A 103 35.74 34.94 2.15
N LYS A 104 34.67 34.28 1.73
CA LYS A 104 33.71 34.83 0.74
C LYS A 104 32.54 35.58 1.40
N LEU A 105 31.99 35.06 2.50
CA LEU A 105 30.89 35.71 3.22
C LEU A 105 31.40 36.90 4.06
N LYS A 106 31.47 38.07 3.43
CA LYS A 106 31.89 39.34 4.06
C LYS A 106 30.83 40.44 3.92
N GLY A 107 30.87 41.40 4.84
CA GLY A 107 30.01 42.60 4.79
C GLY A 107 28.52 42.27 4.70
N ALA A 108 27.85 42.84 3.71
CA ALA A 108 26.41 42.67 3.50
C ALA A 108 26.01 41.21 3.22
N TYR A 109 26.83 40.44 2.50
CA TYR A 109 26.54 39.02 2.20
C TYR A 109 26.55 38.16 3.46
N LYS A 110 27.46 38.44 4.41
CA LYS A 110 27.49 37.74 5.70
C LYS A 110 26.22 38.00 6.51
N LYS A 111 25.75 39.25 6.52
CA LYS A 111 24.50 39.61 7.18
C LYS A 111 23.30 38.93 6.53
N ALA A 112 23.18 39.00 5.20
CA ALA A 112 22.11 38.34 4.47
C ALA A 112 22.09 36.82 4.72
N HIS A 113 23.27 36.18 4.76
CA HIS A 113 23.39 34.76 5.10
C HIS A 113 22.89 34.45 6.52
N GLN A 114 23.31 35.25 7.50
CA GLN A 114 22.86 35.13 8.88
C GLN A 114 21.34 35.34 9.02
N ASP A 115 20.77 36.34 8.34
CA ASP A 115 19.33 36.61 8.32
C ASP A 115 18.55 35.42 7.73
N LEU A 116 19.06 34.75 6.69
CA LEU A 116 18.48 33.54 6.13
C LEU A 116 18.56 32.36 7.11
N LEU A 117 19.69 32.16 7.79
CA LEU A 117 19.84 31.11 8.81
C LEU A 117 18.85 31.31 9.97
N GLU A 118 18.68 32.55 10.44
CA GLU A 118 17.74 32.89 11.52
C GLU A 118 16.28 32.60 11.16
N ARG A 119 15.93 32.67 9.86
CA ARG A 119 14.62 32.24 9.35
C ARG A 119 14.53 30.73 9.16
N TRP A 120 15.59 30.10 8.67
CA TRP A 120 15.62 28.67 8.35
C TRP A 120 15.45 27.79 9.60
N TYR A 121 16.12 28.09 10.70
CA TYR A 121 16.05 27.30 11.94
C TYR A 121 14.62 27.11 12.48
N PRO A 122 13.82 28.16 12.72
CA PRO A 122 12.43 28.00 13.18
C PRO A 122 11.53 27.35 12.12
N MET A 123 11.81 27.55 10.83
CA MET A 123 11.08 26.86 9.76
C MET A 123 11.29 25.34 9.79
N GLN A 124 12.50 24.85 10.04
CA GLN A 124 12.75 23.41 10.17
C GLN A 124 11.99 22.79 11.34
N GLN A 125 11.88 23.52 12.46
CA GLN A 125 11.06 23.07 13.58
C GLN A 125 9.57 23.00 13.21
N THR A 126 9.09 24.01 12.49
CA THR A 126 7.71 24.07 12.01
C THR A 126 7.42 22.94 11.00
N TYR A 127 8.36 22.66 10.12
CA TYR A 127 8.32 21.55 9.17
C TYR A 127 8.26 20.18 9.88
N ALA A 128 9.11 19.95 10.87
CA ALA A 128 9.08 18.71 11.65
C ALA A 128 7.72 18.51 12.34
N ASN A 129 7.15 19.59 12.90
CA ASN A 129 5.83 19.57 13.50
C ASN A 129 4.74 19.26 12.47
N ALA A 130 4.77 19.92 11.30
CA ALA A 130 3.80 19.74 10.23
C ALA A 130 3.79 18.31 9.67
N ILE A 131 4.97 17.68 9.51
CA ILE A 131 5.04 16.25 9.15
C ILE A 131 4.40 15.39 10.24
N SER A 132 4.75 15.63 11.50
CA SER A 132 4.25 14.82 12.61
C SER A 132 2.74 14.94 12.78
N SER A 133 2.16 16.10 12.48
CA SER A 133 0.72 16.35 12.56
C SER A 133 -0.02 16.08 11.24
N LYS A 134 0.69 15.76 10.14
CA LYS A 134 0.14 15.62 8.79
C LYS A 134 -0.67 16.86 8.36
N ASP A 135 -0.11 18.04 8.60
CA ASP A 135 -0.75 19.32 8.28
C ASP A 135 -0.44 19.74 6.84
N ASP A 136 -1.24 19.25 5.88
CA ASP A 136 -1.07 19.49 4.44
C ASP A 136 -1.07 20.99 4.06
N PRO A 137 -1.98 21.84 4.60
CA PRO A 137 -1.89 23.29 4.39
C PRO A 137 -0.56 23.87 4.84
N LYS A 138 -0.07 23.49 6.03
CA LYS A 138 1.20 24.00 6.54
C LYS A 138 2.39 23.50 5.74
N LEU A 139 2.37 22.25 5.27
CA LEU A 139 3.39 21.72 4.37
C LEU A 139 3.43 22.51 3.05
N THR A 140 2.27 22.91 2.50
CA THR A 140 2.23 23.76 1.30
C THR A 140 2.90 25.11 1.52
N GLU A 141 2.55 25.78 2.62
CA GLU A 141 3.14 27.07 3.00
C GLU A 141 4.66 26.95 3.13
N LEU A 142 5.13 25.95 3.88
CA LEU A 142 6.56 25.71 4.08
C LEU A 142 7.30 25.38 2.78
N GLY A 143 6.71 24.57 1.89
CA GLY A 143 7.29 24.27 0.58
C GLY A 143 7.49 25.53 -0.27
N ASN A 144 6.49 26.42 -0.27
CA ASN A 144 6.54 27.70 -0.97
C ASN A 144 7.56 28.68 -0.37
N GLU A 145 7.94 28.52 0.90
CA GLU A 145 8.98 29.31 1.54
C GLU A 145 10.39 28.71 1.38
N PHE A 146 10.52 27.38 1.42
CA PHE A 146 11.81 26.70 1.29
C PHE A 146 12.43 26.89 -0.10
N LEU A 147 11.63 26.89 -1.18
CA LEU A 147 12.16 27.04 -2.54
C LEU A 147 12.86 28.40 -2.75
N PRO A 148 12.22 29.57 -2.51
CA PRO A 148 12.88 30.86 -2.62
C PRO A 148 14.04 31.04 -1.63
N MET A 149 13.96 30.45 -0.44
CA MET A 149 15.07 30.48 0.52
C MET A 149 16.28 29.70 0.00
N GLY A 150 16.06 28.57 -0.67
CA GLY A 150 17.09 27.81 -1.36
C GLY A 150 17.76 28.63 -2.46
N ASP A 151 16.96 29.32 -3.28
CA ASP A 151 17.46 30.22 -4.33
C ASP A 151 18.32 31.35 -3.72
N ALA A 152 17.88 31.95 -2.61
CA ALA A 152 18.65 32.97 -1.90
C ALA A 152 19.98 32.45 -1.33
N PHE A 153 20.03 31.24 -0.79
CA PHE A 153 21.31 30.63 -0.36
C PHE A 153 22.23 30.33 -1.55
N ALA A 154 21.68 29.88 -2.68
CA ALA A 154 22.43 29.62 -3.90
C ALA A 154 23.07 30.91 -4.46
N GLU A 155 22.35 32.03 -4.45
CA GLU A 155 22.87 33.35 -4.82
C GLU A 155 24.03 33.82 -3.93
N LEU A 156 24.02 33.44 -2.64
CA LEU A 156 25.13 33.69 -1.71
C LEU A 156 26.30 32.70 -1.87
N GLY A 157 26.18 31.72 -2.77
CA GLY A 157 27.17 30.67 -2.99
C GLY A 157 27.15 29.55 -1.94
N ASP A 158 26.14 29.49 -1.07
CA ASP A 158 25.97 28.41 -0.09
C ASP A 158 25.13 27.26 -0.69
N GLY A 159 25.78 26.47 -1.54
CA GLY A 159 25.14 25.30 -2.16
C GLY A 159 24.64 24.26 -1.16
N PHE A 160 25.20 24.19 0.05
CA PHE A 160 24.80 23.21 1.06
C PHE A 160 23.47 23.60 1.70
N MET A 161 23.34 24.86 2.13
CA MET A 161 22.08 25.38 2.66
C MET A 161 21.01 25.46 1.57
N ALA A 162 21.38 25.81 0.33
CA ALA A 162 20.48 25.78 -0.82
C ALA A 162 19.89 24.37 -1.02
N ALA A 163 20.75 23.36 -1.16
CA ALA A 163 20.32 21.97 -1.28
C ALA A 163 19.44 21.53 -0.10
N THR A 164 19.80 21.90 1.13
CA THR A 164 19.00 21.55 2.31
C THR A 164 17.60 22.14 2.25
N CYS A 165 17.45 23.39 1.79
CA CYS A 165 16.15 24.02 1.57
C CYS A 165 15.36 23.32 0.46
N TYR A 166 15.97 23.08 -0.70
CA TYR A 166 15.33 22.34 -1.80
C TYR A 166 14.89 20.95 -1.38
N ARG A 167 15.68 20.27 -0.54
CA ARG A 167 15.31 18.97 0.00
C ARG A 167 14.06 19.03 0.87
N SER A 168 13.98 19.99 1.80
CA SER A 168 12.78 20.21 2.62
C SER A 168 11.59 20.60 1.76
N GLY A 169 11.78 21.46 0.75
CA GLY A 169 10.74 21.86 -0.20
C GLY A 169 10.19 20.69 -1.00
N GLY A 170 11.05 19.83 -1.55
CA GLY A 170 10.62 18.64 -2.28
C GLY A 170 9.77 17.71 -1.42
N TYR A 171 10.17 17.48 -0.17
CA TYR A 171 9.37 16.67 0.77
C TYR A 171 8.05 17.35 1.17
N CYS A 172 7.96 18.68 1.14
CA CYS A 172 6.73 19.41 1.37
C CYS A 172 5.72 19.28 0.22
N PHE A 173 6.14 18.83 -0.96
CA PHE A 173 5.28 18.68 -2.13
C PHE A 173 5.12 17.21 -2.57
N ASP A 174 6.00 16.32 -2.16
CA ASP A 174 5.99 14.92 -2.57
C ASP A 174 4.94 14.07 -1.85
N GLU A 175 4.41 13.05 -2.54
CA GLU A 175 3.43 12.10 -2.02
C GLU A 175 3.91 11.33 -0.78
N THR A 176 5.23 11.26 -0.55
CA THR A 176 5.83 10.70 0.67
C THR A 176 5.23 11.29 1.94
N ASN A 177 4.94 12.59 1.94
CA ASN A 177 4.33 13.27 3.08
C ASN A 177 2.87 13.67 2.85
N ARG A 178 2.42 13.78 1.58
CA ARG A 178 1.15 14.45 1.23
C ARG A 178 0.23 13.68 0.28
N LYS A 179 0.15 12.35 0.37
CA LYS A 179 -0.77 11.47 -0.41
C LYS A 179 -1.64 12.17 -1.48
N GLU A 180 -2.84 12.65 -1.11
CA GLU A 180 -3.80 13.30 -2.03
C GLU A 180 -3.50 14.79 -2.30
N GLY A 181 -2.80 15.47 -1.40
CA GLY A 181 -2.45 16.88 -1.51
C GLY A 181 -1.10 17.17 -2.16
N ALA A 182 -0.44 16.18 -2.77
CA ALA A 182 0.90 16.32 -3.33
C ALA A 182 0.92 17.22 -4.58
N ASP A 183 1.97 18.03 -4.73
CA ASP A 183 2.28 18.78 -5.95
C ASP A 183 3.56 18.21 -6.58
N LEU A 184 3.40 17.16 -7.39
CA LEU A 184 4.52 16.41 -7.94
C LEU A 184 5.35 17.23 -8.94
N LYS A 185 4.80 18.30 -9.51
CA LYS A 185 5.54 19.23 -10.37
C LYS A 185 6.53 20.04 -9.55
N LEU A 186 6.06 20.67 -8.46
CA LEU A 186 6.94 21.41 -7.55
C LEU A 186 7.92 20.48 -6.82
N ALA A 187 7.51 19.25 -6.49
CA ALA A 187 8.43 18.25 -5.96
C ALA A 187 9.55 17.93 -6.96
N CYS A 188 9.21 17.71 -8.24
CA CYS A 188 10.19 17.46 -9.30
C CYS A 188 11.18 18.63 -9.46
N GLU A 189 10.69 19.87 -9.48
CA GLU A 189 11.54 21.07 -9.53
C GLU A 189 12.50 21.13 -8.34
N ALA A 190 11.98 20.95 -7.13
CA ALA A 190 12.76 20.98 -5.90
C ALA A 190 13.85 19.90 -5.90
N TRP A 191 13.53 18.68 -6.34
CA TRP A 191 14.51 17.60 -6.45
C TRP A 191 15.58 17.88 -7.49
N GLY A 192 15.23 18.47 -8.64
CA GLY A 192 16.21 18.92 -9.64
C GLY A 192 17.20 19.92 -9.04
N LYS A 193 16.69 20.98 -8.40
CA LYS A 193 17.52 22.01 -7.74
C LYS A 193 18.40 21.43 -6.62
N PHE A 194 17.88 20.47 -5.85
CA PHE A 194 18.67 19.72 -4.87
C PHE A 194 19.83 18.97 -5.53
N LEU A 195 19.56 18.20 -6.58
CA LEU A 195 20.57 17.37 -7.25
C LEU A 195 21.67 18.23 -7.88
N ASP A 196 21.32 19.36 -8.48
CA ASP A 196 22.27 20.32 -9.05
C ASP A 196 23.18 20.89 -7.96
N SER A 197 22.58 21.39 -6.87
CA SER A 197 23.33 21.97 -5.75
C SER A 197 24.23 20.94 -5.05
N TRP A 198 23.72 19.74 -4.80
CA TRP A 198 24.45 18.67 -4.12
C TRP A 198 25.58 18.08 -4.97
N SER A 199 25.36 17.98 -6.29
CA SER A 199 26.39 17.54 -7.25
C SER A 199 27.51 18.58 -7.38
N GLY A 200 27.16 19.88 -7.35
CA GLY A 200 28.14 20.97 -7.33
C GLY A 200 29.11 20.90 -6.14
N LEU A 201 28.64 20.36 -5.01
CA LEU A 201 29.46 20.10 -3.81
C LEU A 201 30.24 18.79 -3.85
N GLN A 202 30.10 18.00 -4.92
CA GLN A 202 30.72 16.67 -5.10
C GLN A 202 30.33 15.66 -4.00
N LEU A 203 29.11 15.74 -3.47
CA LEU A 203 28.60 14.85 -2.42
C LEU A 203 27.80 13.68 -3.03
N LYS A 204 27.96 12.45 -2.52
CA LYS A 204 27.36 11.21 -3.08
C LYS A 204 26.76 10.26 -2.02
N GLY A 205 26.04 10.80 -1.04
CA GLY A 205 25.42 10.03 0.05
C GLY A 205 24.12 9.30 -0.33
N ASP A 206 23.55 8.56 0.62
CA ASP A 206 22.30 7.80 0.43
C ASP A 206 21.12 8.70 0.06
N ALA A 207 21.01 9.88 0.70
CA ALA A 207 19.98 10.87 0.39
C ALA A 207 20.03 11.33 -1.08
N PHE A 208 21.24 11.51 -1.63
CA PHE A 208 21.42 11.87 -3.04
C PHE A 208 20.89 10.77 -3.96
N THR A 209 21.24 9.51 -3.67
CA THR A 209 20.80 8.37 -4.48
C THR A 209 19.28 8.22 -4.47
N GLN A 210 18.65 8.36 -3.29
CA GLN A 210 17.20 8.26 -3.15
C GLN A 210 16.47 9.39 -3.90
N ILE A 211 16.91 10.63 -3.72
CA ILE A 211 16.30 11.78 -4.39
C ILE A 211 16.52 11.72 -5.90
N LYS A 212 17.70 11.25 -6.37
CA LYS A 212 17.96 11.06 -7.80
C LYS A 212 16.98 10.09 -8.44
N ILE A 213 16.77 8.93 -7.80
CA ILE A 213 15.81 7.94 -8.29
C ILE A 213 14.40 8.54 -8.36
N ARG A 214 14.01 9.31 -7.32
CA ARG A 214 12.69 9.94 -7.28
C ARG A 214 12.53 11.03 -8.34
N PHE A 215 13.55 11.85 -8.55
CA PHE A 215 13.56 12.88 -9.59
C PHE A 215 13.43 12.27 -10.99
N GLU A 216 14.26 11.26 -11.31
CA GLU A 216 14.22 10.56 -12.60
C GLU A 216 12.84 9.93 -12.86
N GLN A 217 12.18 9.41 -11.82
CA GLN A 217 10.81 8.91 -11.90
C GLN A 217 9.82 10.05 -12.24
N LEU A 218 9.86 11.17 -11.52
CA LEU A 218 8.94 12.28 -11.75
C LEU A 218 9.15 12.94 -13.13
N GLU A 219 10.39 13.03 -13.61
CA GLU A 219 10.69 13.48 -14.97
C GLU A 219 10.09 12.54 -16.02
N PHE A 220 10.25 11.23 -15.83
CA PHE A 220 9.66 10.22 -16.71
C PHE A 220 8.13 10.32 -16.75
N GLU A 221 7.49 10.58 -15.61
CA GLU A 221 6.05 10.80 -15.48
C GLU A 221 5.58 12.13 -16.10
N GLY A 222 6.51 13.00 -16.54
CA GLY A 222 6.20 14.26 -17.22
C GLY A 222 6.05 15.46 -16.29
N TYR A 223 6.36 15.33 -15.00
CA TYR A 223 6.29 16.44 -14.04
C TYR A 223 7.40 17.48 -14.22
N GLY A 224 8.52 17.12 -14.86
CA GLY A 224 9.57 18.07 -15.25
C GLY A 224 9.23 18.83 -16.54
N ASP A 225 8.97 18.08 -17.62
CA ASP A 225 8.60 18.62 -18.93
C ASP A 225 7.36 17.87 -19.47
N PRO A 226 6.16 18.49 -19.42
CA PRO A 226 4.92 17.84 -19.85
C PRO A 226 4.95 17.37 -21.32
N SER A 227 5.77 18.01 -22.17
CA SER A 227 5.92 17.62 -23.58
C SER A 227 6.69 16.31 -23.75
N LYS A 228 7.42 15.87 -22.70
CA LYS A 228 8.18 14.63 -22.68
C LYS A 228 7.49 13.51 -21.90
N GLY A 229 6.34 13.79 -21.29
CA GLY A 229 5.56 12.81 -20.53
C GLY A 229 5.00 11.68 -21.41
N PRO A 230 4.52 10.59 -20.79
CA PRO A 230 4.04 9.40 -21.50
C PRO A 230 2.91 9.72 -22.49
N ASP A 231 1.98 10.58 -22.10
CA ASP A 231 0.83 10.97 -22.92
C ASP A 231 1.22 11.80 -24.16
N ALA A 232 2.19 12.70 -24.04
CA ALA A 232 2.66 13.50 -25.17
C ALA A 232 3.39 12.64 -26.20
N ARG A 233 4.22 11.69 -25.74
CA ARG A 233 4.87 10.69 -26.59
C ARG A 233 3.87 9.78 -27.28
N ALA A 234 2.85 9.32 -26.55
CA ALA A 234 1.78 8.50 -27.09
C ALA A 234 0.99 9.23 -28.19
N LYS A 235 0.60 10.49 -27.95
CA LYS A 235 -0.13 11.32 -28.94
C LYS A 235 0.68 11.56 -30.21
N ALA A 236 1.97 11.88 -30.10
CA ALA A 236 2.83 12.09 -31.26
C ALA A 236 2.98 10.82 -32.11
N LYS A 237 3.11 9.64 -31.46
CA LYS A 237 3.17 8.35 -32.18
C LYS A 237 1.83 7.95 -32.78
N ALA A 238 0.72 8.16 -32.09
CA ALA A 238 -0.62 7.92 -32.64
C ALA A 238 -0.86 8.72 -33.92
N ALA A 239 -0.46 10.00 -33.96
CA ALA A 239 -0.55 10.82 -35.16
C ALA A 239 0.30 10.26 -36.33
N ALA A 240 1.41 9.58 -36.04
CA ALA A 240 2.31 9.03 -37.04
C ALA A 240 2.00 7.59 -37.48
N ASN A 241 1.30 6.79 -36.65
CA ASN A 241 1.05 5.37 -36.91
C ASN A 241 -0.37 4.94 -36.48
N PRO A 242 -1.23 4.46 -37.42
CA PRO A 242 -2.59 3.99 -37.14
C PRO A 242 -2.72 2.83 -36.14
N GLU A 243 -1.66 2.09 -35.82
CA GLU A 243 -1.70 1.05 -34.77
C GLU A 243 -1.79 1.62 -33.35
N TYR A 244 -1.34 2.86 -33.17
CA TYR A 244 -1.38 3.58 -31.90
C TYR A 244 -2.65 4.41 -31.74
N GLN A 245 -3.55 4.36 -32.73
CA GLN A 245 -4.88 4.97 -32.64
C GLN A 245 -5.85 4.03 -31.91
N PRO A 246 -6.69 4.54 -30.99
CA PRO A 246 -7.72 3.74 -30.33
C PRO A 246 -8.69 3.10 -31.33
N LYS A 247 -8.96 1.81 -31.18
CA LYS A 247 -9.92 1.04 -31.99
C LYS A 247 -10.82 0.20 -31.07
N PRO A 248 -12.13 0.10 -31.35
CA PRO A 248 -13.00 -0.81 -30.62
C PRO A 248 -12.62 -2.27 -30.90
N ILE A 249 -12.70 -3.15 -29.89
CA ILE A 249 -12.42 -4.59 -30.05
C ILE A 249 -13.62 -5.40 -30.58
N ASN A 250 -14.77 -4.74 -30.85
CA ASN A 250 -16.05 -5.36 -31.27
C ASN A 250 -16.37 -6.64 -30.48
N ALA A 251 -16.58 -6.51 -29.18
CA ALA A 251 -16.75 -7.66 -28.30
C ALA A 251 -18.16 -8.27 -28.39
N SER A 252 -18.26 -9.59 -28.26
CA SER A 252 -19.52 -10.32 -28.12
C SER A 252 -19.71 -10.84 -26.70
N PHE A 253 -20.95 -10.81 -26.22
CA PHE A 253 -21.28 -11.38 -24.91
C PHE A 253 -21.14 -12.91 -24.92
N GLU A 254 -20.54 -13.44 -23.87
CA GLU A 254 -20.46 -14.86 -23.58
C GLU A 254 -20.69 -15.14 -22.10
N LEU A 255 -21.26 -16.31 -21.82
CA LEU A 255 -21.54 -16.77 -20.47
C LEU A 255 -20.40 -17.64 -19.94
N VAL A 256 -19.95 -17.37 -18.72
CA VAL A 256 -19.10 -18.27 -17.94
C VAL A 256 -19.99 -19.19 -17.12
N ASP A 257 -20.18 -20.42 -17.60
CA ASP A 257 -21.11 -21.41 -17.06
C ASP A 257 -20.70 -22.00 -15.70
N SER A 258 -19.42 -21.93 -15.36
CA SER A 258 -18.86 -22.50 -14.13
C SER A 258 -17.81 -21.59 -13.51
N ILE A 259 -17.88 -21.40 -12.19
CA ILE A 259 -16.87 -20.66 -11.42
C ILE A 259 -15.48 -21.32 -11.50
N ALA A 260 -15.43 -22.64 -11.75
CA ALA A 260 -14.20 -23.41 -11.80
C ALA A 260 -13.54 -23.44 -13.20
N SER A 261 -14.22 -22.92 -14.24
CA SER A 261 -13.71 -22.93 -15.62
C SER A 261 -12.45 -22.08 -15.79
N VAL A 262 -12.35 -20.98 -15.02
CA VAL A 262 -11.25 -20.02 -15.02
C VAL A 262 -10.86 -19.74 -13.58
N GLN A 263 -9.56 -19.81 -13.26
CA GLN A 263 -9.05 -19.36 -11.97
C GLN A 263 -9.03 -17.83 -11.92
N ARG A 264 -9.95 -17.23 -11.16
CA ARG A 264 -10.12 -15.78 -11.03
C ARG A 264 -9.31 -15.22 -9.84
N PRO A 265 -8.63 -14.07 -9.98
CA PRO A 265 -7.85 -13.45 -8.91
C PRO A 265 -8.72 -12.62 -7.94
N ILE A 266 -9.87 -13.17 -7.53
CA ILE A 266 -10.78 -12.58 -6.54
C ILE A 266 -11.03 -13.59 -5.40
N TYR A 267 -11.27 -13.12 -4.18
CA TYR A 267 -11.39 -14.00 -3.01
C TYR A 267 -12.63 -14.90 -3.07
N SER A 268 -13.70 -14.44 -3.70
CA SER A 268 -14.95 -15.17 -3.93
C SER A 268 -14.94 -16.02 -5.22
N GLY A 269 -13.83 -16.06 -5.97
CA GLY A 269 -13.73 -16.72 -7.27
C GLY A 269 -13.60 -18.25 -7.24
N ASP A 270 -14.23 -18.93 -6.28
CA ASP A 270 -14.19 -20.39 -6.14
C ASP A 270 -15.55 -20.97 -5.71
N GLU A 271 -15.65 -22.29 -5.58
CA GLU A 271 -16.89 -23.01 -5.29
C GLU A 271 -17.44 -22.81 -3.85
N ASN A 272 -16.75 -22.09 -2.96
CA ASN A 272 -17.24 -21.80 -1.61
C ASN A 272 -18.24 -20.62 -1.66
N TYR A 273 -19.46 -20.89 -2.14
CA TYR A 273 -20.49 -19.86 -2.35
C TYR A 273 -20.87 -19.09 -1.08
N GLN A 274 -20.60 -19.64 0.11
CA GLN A 274 -20.83 -18.94 1.39
C GLN A 274 -19.98 -17.67 1.54
N LEU A 275 -18.97 -17.50 0.67
CA LEU A 275 -18.07 -16.36 0.62
C LEU A 275 -18.39 -15.38 -0.50
N TRP A 276 -19.32 -15.73 -1.38
CA TRP A 276 -19.77 -14.89 -2.48
C TRP A 276 -20.59 -13.69 -1.93
N PRO A 277 -20.69 -12.60 -2.71
CA PRO A 277 -21.76 -11.63 -2.54
C PRO A 277 -23.13 -12.31 -2.42
N SER A 278 -24.05 -11.67 -1.68
CA SER A 278 -25.36 -12.25 -1.44
C SER A 278 -26.47 -11.22 -1.36
N ILE A 279 -27.68 -11.63 -1.75
CA ILE A 279 -28.92 -10.89 -1.59
C ILE A 279 -29.69 -11.54 -0.44
N TYR A 280 -30.02 -10.74 0.58
CA TYR A 280 -30.85 -11.17 1.69
C TYR A 280 -32.32 -10.81 1.44
N LEU A 281 -33.16 -11.81 1.28
CA LEU A 281 -34.61 -11.66 1.17
C LEU A 281 -35.24 -12.11 2.49
N GLN A 282 -36.17 -11.30 2.99
CA GLN A 282 -36.95 -11.62 4.18
C GLN A 282 -38.09 -12.60 3.81
N LYS A 283 -39.19 -12.60 4.56
CA LYS A 283 -40.39 -13.40 4.28
C LYS A 283 -40.91 -13.26 2.85
N LYS A 284 -41.75 -14.21 2.42
CA LYS A 284 -42.46 -14.16 1.13
C LYS A 284 -43.10 -12.78 0.89
N GLY A 285 -42.98 -12.27 -0.34
CA GLY A 285 -43.49 -10.97 -0.77
C GLY A 285 -42.52 -9.81 -0.56
N THR A 286 -41.31 -10.08 -0.09
CA THR A 286 -40.26 -9.06 0.07
C THR A 286 -39.37 -8.99 -1.17
N SER A 287 -38.65 -7.88 -1.29
CA SER A 287 -37.70 -7.65 -2.37
C SER A 287 -36.39 -7.05 -1.85
N ALA A 288 -35.34 -7.19 -2.64
CA ALA A 288 -34.03 -6.59 -2.40
C ALA A 288 -33.38 -6.24 -3.73
N THR A 289 -32.24 -5.56 -3.68
CA THR A 289 -31.45 -5.14 -4.85
C THR A 289 -30.02 -5.68 -4.78
N PHE A 290 -29.33 -5.70 -5.91
CA PHE A 290 -27.91 -5.93 -6.01
C PHE A 290 -27.17 -4.68 -5.56
N LEU A 291 -26.48 -4.75 -4.41
CA LEU A 291 -25.69 -3.63 -3.90
C LEU A 291 -24.57 -3.20 -4.87
N THR A 292 -24.09 -4.12 -5.70
CA THR A 292 -23.02 -3.89 -6.69
C THR A 292 -23.49 -3.04 -7.88
N LEU A 293 -24.76 -3.18 -8.29
CA LEU A 293 -25.32 -2.49 -9.46
C LEU A 293 -25.80 -1.05 -9.18
N LYS A 294 -25.93 -0.66 -7.90
CA LYS A 294 -26.42 0.67 -7.49
C LYS A 294 -27.74 1.03 -8.23
N ASP A 295 -27.75 2.14 -8.96
CA ASP A 295 -28.92 2.67 -9.67
C ASP A 295 -29.34 1.82 -10.88
N LEU A 296 -28.50 0.87 -11.32
CA LEU A 296 -28.82 -0.08 -12.38
C LEU A 296 -29.53 -1.34 -11.85
N SER A 297 -29.66 -1.49 -10.54
CA SER A 297 -30.13 -2.74 -9.97
C SER A 297 -31.63 -2.96 -10.22
N PRO A 298 -32.03 -4.07 -10.87
CA PRO A 298 -33.41 -4.54 -10.80
C PRO A 298 -33.75 -4.99 -9.38
N LYS A 299 -35.04 -5.18 -9.11
CA LYS A 299 -35.49 -5.80 -7.85
C LYS A 299 -35.45 -7.32 -7.98
N VAL A 300 -35.05 -7.98 -6.90
CA VAL A 300 -35.18 -9.43 -6.74
C VAL A 300 -36.32 -9.69 -5.79
N LEU A 301 -37.36 -10.38 -6.26
CA LEU A 301 -38.61 -10.65 -5.55
C LEU A 301 -38.61 -12.07 -4.98
N ARG A 302 -38.97 -12.24 -3.70
CA ARG A 302 -39.25 -13.56 -3.11
C ARG A 302 -40.73 -13.91 -3.27
N THR A 303 -41.07 -14.74 -4.24
CA THR A 303 -42.48 -15.08 -4.55
C THR A 303 -43.00 -16.31 -3.82
N SER A 304 -42.11 -17.17 -3.31
CA SER A 304 -42.47 -18.35 -2.49
C SER A 304 -41.34 -18.72 -1.52
N TYR A 305 -41.51 -19.81 -0.77
CA TYR A 305 -40.53 -20.32 0.20
C TYR A 305 -39.12 -20.46 -0.40
N ALA A 306 -38.99 -21.08 -1.58
CA ALA A 306 -37.72 -21.26 -2.28
C ALA A 306 -37.79 -20.81 -3.75
N LYS A 307 -38.49 -19.70 -4.03
CA LYS A 307 -38.57 -19.10 -5.37
C LYS A 307 -38.26 -17.62 -5.35
N ALA A 308 -37.42 -17.18 -6.28
CA ALA A 308 -37.13 -15.78 -6.51
C ALA A 308 -37.15 -15.45 -8.00
N TYR A 309 -37.51 -14.20 -8.30
CA TYR A 309 -37.56 -13.66 -9.64
C TYR A 309 -36.88 -12.29 -9.68
N ILE A 310 -36.40 -11.90 -10.85
CA ILE A 310 -35.91 -10.55 -11.13
C ILE A 310 -37.04 -9.78 -11.80
N ASP A 311 -37.37 -8.63 -11.25
CA ASP A 311 -38.30 -7.63 -11.76
C ASP A 311 -37.49 -6.56 -12.51
N LEU A 312 -37.51 -6.64 -13.84
CA LEU A 312 -36.72 -5.83 -14.76
C LEU A 312 -37.43 -4.51 -15.12
N ASN A 313 -38.76 -4.50 -15.11
CA ASN A 313 -39.57 -3.36 -15.53
C ASN A 313 -40.12 -2.52 -14.34
N GLY A 314 -39.96 -3.01 -13.11
CA GLY A 314 -40.39 -2.36 -11.89
C GLY A 314 -41.89 -2.49 -11.57
N ASP A 315 -42.62 -3.38 -12.23
CA ASP A 315 -44.07 -3.57 -12.05
C ASP A 315 -44.43 -4.40 -10.80
N GLY A 316 -43.43 -4.99 -10.14
CA GLY A 316 -43.60 -5.84 -8.96
C GLY A 316 -43.96 -7.30 -9.28
N GLU A 317 -43.97 -7.68 -10.56
CA GLU A 317 -44.04 -9.05 -11.06
C GLU A 317 -42.64 -9.56 -11.44
N GLY A 318 -42.49 -10.88 -11.51
CA GLY A 318 -41.20 -11.50 -11.78
C GLY A 318 -41.02 -11.82 -13.26
N ASP A 319 -39.99 -11.26 -13.90
CA ASP A 319 -39.68 -11.50 -15.32
C ASP A 319 -38.74 -12.69 -15.53
N VAL A 320 -37.70 -12.81 -14.69
CA VAL A 320 -36.64 -13.83 -14.85
C VAL A 320 -36.51 -14.66 -13.58
N GLU A 321 -36.76 -15.96 -13.67
CA GLU A 321 -36.60 -16.88 -12.53
C GLU A 321 -35.12 -17.04 -12.14
N ILE A 322 -34.83 -16.95 -10.85
CA ILE A 322 -33.54 -17.37 -10.30
C ILE A 322 -33.69 -18.84 -9.89
N PRO A 323 -32.97 -19.79 -10.53
CA PRO A 323 -33.13 -21.22 -10.26
C PRO A 323 -32.47 -21.61 -8.93
N LEU A 324 -33.27 -21.65 -7.85
CA LEU A 324 -32.80 -21.88 -6.47
C LEU A 324 -32.81 -23.36 -6.04
N GLY A 325 -32.34 -24.26 -6.92
CA GLY A 325 -32.32 -25.71 -6.67
C GLY A 325 -31.13 -26.22 -5.85
N GLY A 326 -30.35 -25.35 -5.20
CA GLY A 326 -29.10 -25.70 -4.51
C GLY A 326 -27.93 -26.07 -5.45
N LYS A 327 -28.12 -25.97 -6.77
CA LYS A 327 -27.07 -26.07 -7.78
C LYS A 327 -26.70 -24.68 -8.26
N ILE A 328 -25.39 -24.44 -8.39
CA ILE A 328 -24.88 -23.22 -9.03
C ILE A 328 -25.34 -23.19 -10.48
N THR A 329 -26.11 -22.17 -10.84
CA THR A 329 -26.73 -22.07 -12.17
C THR A 329 -26.60 -20.62 -12.67
N PRO A 330 -26.27 -20.40 -13.95
CA PRO A 330 -26.24 -19.05 -14.50
C PRO A 330 -27.64 -18.46 -14.68
N VAL A 331 -27.75 -17.16 -14.42
CA VAL A 331 -28.91 -16.31 -14.70
C VAL A 331 -28.46 -15.21 -15.64
N ARG A 332 -29.20 -14.96 -16.71
CA ARG A 332 -28.87 -14.00 -17.76
C ARG A 332 -30.08 -13.13 -18.10
N PHE A 333 -29.86 -11.84 -18.26
CA PHE A 333 -30.85 -10.87 -18.72
C PHE A 333 -30.16 -9.59 -19.22
N LYS A 334 -30.94 -8.60 -19.65
CA LYS A 334 -30.43 -7.29 -20.07
C LYS A 334 -30.58 -6.26 -18.95
N LEU A 335 -29.50 -5.55 -18.64
CA LEU A 335 -29.50 -4.39 -17.76
C LEU A 335 -29.70 -3.11 -18.58
N GLY A 336 -30.48 -2.15 -18.05
CA GLY A 336 -30.72 -0.86 -18.66
C GLY A 336 -31.69 -0.90 -19.85
N GLU A 337 -31.93 0.28 -20.43
CA GLU A 337 -32.85 0.48 -21.55
C GLU A 337 -32.16 1.25 -22.70
N GLY A 338 -32.72 1.18 -23.90
CA GLY A 338 -32.25 1.96 -25.05
C GLY A 338 -30.79 1.68 -25.41
N SER A 339 -30.01 2.74 -25.62
CA SER A 339 -28.58 2.66 -25.96
C SER A 339 -27.69 2.20 -24.80
N GLU A 340 -28.21 2.22 -23.57
CA GLU A 340 -27.54 1.73 -22.37
C GLU A 340 -27.87 0.26 -22.08
N ALA A 341 -28.70 -0.38 -22.89
CA ALA A 341 -29.05 -1.78 -22.69
C ALA A 341 -27.86 -2.71 -22.96
N ARG A 342 -27.55 -3.60 -22.03
CA ARG A 342 -26.40 -4.52 -22.12
C ARG A 342 -26.69 -5.88 -21.50
N GLU A 343 -26.08 -6.92 -22.06
CA GLU A 343 -26.19 -8.27 -21.53
C GLU A 343 -25.43 -8.40 -20.21
N TRP A 344 -26.07 -8.99 -19.21
CA TRP A 344 -25.49 -9.25 -17.90
C TRP A 344 -25.85 -10.65 -17.42
N ALA A 345 -24.95 -11.26 -16.66
CA ALA A 345 -25.20 -12.56 -16.08
C ALA A 345 -24.41 -12.80 -14.79
N PHE A 346 -24.97 -13.63 -13.93
CA PHE A 346 -24.32 -14.12 -12.72
C PHE A 346 -24.62 -15.60 -12.48
N LEU A 347 -23.73 -16.30 -11.80
CA LEU A 347 -23.96 -17.61 -11.22
C LEU A 347 -24.74 -17.42 -9.93
N ALA A 348 -25.81 -18.18 -9.72
CA ALA A 348 -26.68 -18.09 -8.55
C ALA A 348 -26.78 -19.43 -7.83
N THR A 349 -26.90 -19.40 -6.50
CA THR A 349 -27.34 -20.55 -5.69
C THR A 349 -27.97 -20.07 -4.38
N VAL A 350 -28.65 -20.98 -3.68
CA VAL A 350 -29.03 -20.86 -2.26
C VAL A 350 -28.21 -21.83 -1.43
N GLY A 351 -28.13 -21.57 -0.12
CA GLY A 351 -27.56 -22.53 0.82
C GLY A 351 -28.46 -23.74 1.04
N LEU A 352 -27.96 -24.71 1.80
CA LEU A 352 -28.63 -25.97 2.11
C LEU A 352 -29.05 -26.01 3.57
N GLU A 353 -30.09 -26.79 3.90
CA GLU A 353 -30.52 -27.02 5.29
C GLU A 353 -29.40 -27.55 6.18
N ARG A 354 -28.48 -28.31 5.59
CA ARG A 354 -27.28 -28.82 6.23
C ARG A 354 -26.05 -28.49 5.40
N ASP A 355 -25.47 -27.34 5.70
CA ASP A 355 -24.26 -26.82 5.07
C ASP A 355 -23.10 -26.77 6.07
N THR A 356 -21.90 -26.40 5.61
CA THR A 356 -20.74 -26.19 6.48
C THR A 356 -20.28 -24.74 6.38
N TYR A 357 -20.23 -24.04 7.51
CA TYR A 357 -19.71 -22.68 7.61
C TYR A 357 -18.57 -22.65 8.63
N GLN A 358 -17.39 -22.15 8.25
CA GLN A 358 -16.19 -22.12 9.12
C GLN A 358 -15.82 -23.48 9.77
N GLY A 359 -16.25 -24.59 9.17
CA GLY A 359 -15.94 -25.96 9.63
C GLY A 359 -16.97 -26.59 10.57
N PHE A 360 -18.12 -25.97 10.81
CA PHE A 360 -19.23 -26.56 11.57
C PHE A 360 -20.54 -26.58 10.76
N ASP A 361 -21.46 -27.48 11.14
CA ASP A 361 -22.77 -27.62 10.49
C ASP A 361 -23.61 -26.36 10.72
N PHE A 362 -24.20 -25.82 9.64
CA PHE A 362 -25.00 -24.60 9.66
C PHE A 362 -26.19 -24.72 8.70
N ASN A 363 -27.36 -24.21 9.09
CA ASN A 363 -28.50 -24.11 8.18
C ASN A 363 -28.40 -22.82 7.36
N LEU A 364 -28.07 -22.95 6.07
CA LEU A 364 -28.07 -21.85 5.09
C LEU A 364 -29.23 -21.97 4.09
N GLY A 365 -30.12 -22.92 4.30
CA GLY A 365 -31.32 -23.11 3.48
C GLY A 365 -32.34 -21.99 3.70
N PRO A 366 -33.29 -21.80 2.77
CA PRO A 366 -34.41 -20.90 2.98
C PRO A 366 -35.21 -21.28 4.24
N THR A 367 -35.76 -20.29 4.93
CA THR A 367 -36.72 -20.42 6.03
C THR A 367 -37.92 -19.53 5.75
N ASP A 368 -39.02 -19.65 6.51
CA ASP A 368 -40.17 -18.77 6.31
C ASP A 368 -39.82 -17.28 6.45
N ASP A 369 -38.81 -16.96 7.27
CA ASP A 369 -38.39 -15.59 7.56
C ASP A 369 -37.26 -15.07 6.67
N ALA A 370 -36.46 -15.96 6.08
CA ALA A 370 -35.23 -15.56 5.39
C ALA A 370 -34.88 -16.46 4.20
N MET A 371 -34.26 -15.88 3.18
CA MET A 371 -33.64 -16.59 2.06
C MET A 371 -32.42 -15.79 1.59
N ILE A 372 -31.28 -16.47 1.44
CA ILE A 372 -30.04 -15.85 0.98
C ILE A 372 -29.70 -16.41 -0.40
N ILE A 373 -29.64 -15.53 -1.39
CA ILE A 373 -29.17 -15.87 -2.74
C ILE A 373 -27.70 -15.47 -2.82
N TYR A 374 -26.81 -16.43 -3.03
CA TYR A 374 -25.38 -16.20 -3.25
C TYR A 374 -25.13 -16.06 -4.74
N PHE A 375 -24.31 -15.08 -5.15
CA PHE A 375 -24.05 -14.82 -6.55
C PHE A 375 -22.60 -14.46 -6.86
N ALA A 376 -22.12 -14.83 -8.05
CA ALA A 376 -20.80 -14.49 -8.58
C ALA A 376 -20.88 -14.17 -10.08
N GLY A 377 -19.95 -13.38 -10.61
CA GLY A 377 -19.96 -12.95 -12.01
C GLY A 377 -20.02 -14.12 -13.00
N ALA A 378 -20.90 -14.04 -13.99
CA ALA A 378 -20.96 -15.00 -15.11
C ALA A 378 -20.97 -14.32 -16.48
N GLY A 379 -21.33 -13.03 -16.53
CA GLY A 379 -21.26 -12.22 -17.73
C GLY A 379 -19.81 -12.01 -18.15
N SER A 380 -19.56 -12.16 -19.43
CA SER A 380 -18.28 -11.77 -20.02
C SER A 380 -18.47 -11.20 -21.41
N ILE A 381 -17.54 -10.36 -21.83
CA ILE A 381 -17.42 -9.93 -23.23
C ILE A 381 -16.11 -10.44 -23.80
N VAL A 382 -16.14 -10.88 -25.06
CA VAL A 382 -14.99 -11.47 -25.76
C VAL A 382 -14.75 -10.70 -27.04
N GLY A 383 -13.54 -10.15 -27.19
CA GLY A 383 -13.09 -9.48 -28.42
C GLY A 383 -11.68 -9.93 -28.80
N LEU A 384 -11.15 -9.37 -29.89
CA LEU A 384 -9.81 -9.69 -30.37
C LEU A 384 -8.86 -8.50 -30.23
N ILE A 385 -7.63 -8.77 -29.80
CA ILE A 385 -6.48 -7.88 -29.98
C ILE A 385 -5.52 -8.60 -30.93
N GLY A 386 -5.43 -8.13 -32.17
CA GLY A 386 -4.81 -8.91 -33.24
C GLY A 386 -5.61 -10.19 -33.49
N GLU A 387 -4.96 -11.35 -33.34
CA GLU A 387 -5.61 -12.67 -33.40
C GLU A 387 -5.89 -13.28 -32.02
N THR A 388 -5.38 -12.65 -30.95
CA THR A 388 -5.53 -13.18 -29.59
C THR A 388 -6.88 -12.77 -29.00
N PRO A 389 -7.72 -13.73 -28.55
CA PRO A 389 -8.96 -13.44 -27.87
C PRO A 389 -8.70 -12.90 -26.46
N ILE A 390 -9.47 -11.88 -26.09
CA ILE A 390 -9.49 -11.28 -24.77
C ILE A 390 -10.91 -11.38 -24.23
N ARG A 391 -11.07 -12.05 -23.09
CA ARG A 391 -12.35 -12.12 -22.36
C ARG A 391 -12.27 -11.27 -21.11
N VAL A 392 -13.20 -10.35 -20.94
CA VAL A 392 -13.40 -9.59 -19.71
C VAL A 392 -14.61 -10.12 -18.98
N ILE A 393 -14.46 -10.46 -17.70
CA ILE A 393 -15.49 -11.00 -16.81
C ILE A 393 -15.82 -9.92 -15.78
N ASP A 394 -17.11 -9.60 -15.66
CA ASP A 394 -17.64 -8.68 -14.63
C ASP A 394 -17.65 -9.40 -13.28
N ASP A 395 -16.50 -9.40 -12.61
CA ASP A 395 -16.28 -10.11 -11.35
C ASP A 395 -16.66 -9.27 -10.14
N ASN A 396 -16.65 -7.94 -10.28
CA ASN A 396 -17.17 -7.03 -9.26
C ASN A 396 -18.71 -6.91 -9.30
N CYS A 397 -19.35 -7.43 -10.36
CA CYS A 397 -20.79 -7.52 -10.57
C CYS A 397 -21.48 -6.14 -10.61
N ASP A 398 -20.81 -5.10 -11.10
CA ASP A 398 -21.35 -3.74 -11.23
C ASP A 398 -22.07 -3.49 -12.57
N GLY A 399 -22.11 -4.51 -13.44
CA GLY A 399 -22.77 -4.46 -14.73
C GLY A 399 -21.98 -3.74 -15.82
N ARG A 400 -20.69 -3.44 -15.58
CA ARG A 400 -19.81 -2.71 -16.48
C ARG A 400 -18.51 -3.50 -16.69
N TYR A 401 -18.23 -3.93 -17.92
CA TYR A 401 -17.02 -4.68 -18.21
C TYR A 401 -15.79 -3.78 -18.25
N GLY A 402 -14.78 -4.08 -17.43
CA GLY A 402 -13.53 -3.32 -17.34
C GLY A 402 -13.67 -2.05 -16.51
N SER A 403 -14.49 -2.09 -15.46
CA SER A 403 -14.69 -0.96 -14.56
C SER A 403 -13.59 -0.83 -13.51
N LYS A 404 -13.63 0.28 -12.75
CA LYS A 404 -12.71 0.47 -11.64
C LYS A 404 -13.05 -0.51 -10.50
N PRO A 405 -12.04 -1.01 -9.76
CA PRO A 405 -12.30 -1.93 -8.66
C PRO A 405 -13.29 -1.37 -7.62
N MET A 406 -14.14 -2.24 -7.10
CA MET A 406 -15.03 -1.94 -5.98
C MET A 406 -14.40 -2.34 -4.65
N SER A 407 -14.77 -1.63 -3.58
CA SER A 407 -14.20 -1.82 -2.25
C SER A 407 -15.31 -2.18 -1.25
N TRP A 408 -15.14 -3.28 -0.53
CA TRP A 408 -16.14 -3.83 0.37
C TRP A 408 -15.54 -4.24 1.71
N ASN A 409 -16.23 -3.90 2.80
CA ASN A 409 -15.91 -4.40 4.13
C ASN A 409 -16.70 -5.71 4.36
N TYR A 410 -16.05 -6.85 4.10
CA TYR A 410 -16.67 -8.16 4.28
C TYR A 410 -16.52 -8.67 5.72
N LEU A 411 -17.38 -9.60 6.12
CA LEU A 411 -17.13 -10.34 7.36
C LEU A 411 -15.75 -11.00 7.33
N GLY A 412 -15.01 -10.78 8.42
CA GLY A 412 -13.64 -11.28 8.60
C GLY A 412 -12.53 -10.32 8.16
N THR A 413 -12.83 -9.14 7.62
CA THR A 413 -11.85 -8.05 7.50
C THR A 413 -11.79 -7.23 8.79
N ALA A 414 -10.60 -6.77 9.14
CA ALA A 414 -10.41 -5.87 10.28
C ALA A 414 -11.10 -4.53 10.02
N ALA A 415 -11.33 -3.76 11.08
CA ALA A 415 -11.83 -2.39 10.96
C ALA A 415 -10.96 -1.58 9.98
N ASP A 416 -11.62 -0.76 9.16
CA ASP A 416 -11.02 0.08 8.12
C ASP A 416 -10.21 -0.67 7.03
N SER A 417 -10.29 -2.00 7.00
CA SER A 417 -9.75 -2.82 5.92
C SER A 417 -10.86 -3.22 4.96
N PHE A 418 -10.56 -3.15 3.66
CA PHE A 418 -11.52 -3.46 2.61
C PHE A 418 -10.93 -4.49 1.65
N GLN A 419 -11.75 -5.46 1.26
CA GLN A 419 -11.45 -6.29 0.10
C GLN A 419 -11.77 -5.50 -1.16
N LEU A 420 -10.91 -5.65 -2.15
CA LEU A 420 -11.08 -5.04 -3.46
C LEU A 420 -11.50 -6.12 -4.44
N ASP A 421 -12.62 -5.90 -5.11
CA ASP A 421 -13.13 -6.75 -6.17
C ASP A 421 -12.87 -6.06 -7.50
N VAL A 422 -12.23 -6.78 -8.41
CA VAL A 422 -11.76 -6.28 -9.70
C VAL A 422 -12.27 -7.20 -10.79
N ASP A 423 -12.59 -6.63 -11.94
CA ASP A 423 -12.88 -7.43 -13.12
C ASP A 423 -11.68 -8.27 -13.52
N SER A 424 -11.98 -9.43 -14.09
CA SER A 424 -10.96 -10.38 -14.52
C SER A 424 -10.84 -10.38 -16.02
N LEU A 425 -9.62 -10.56 -16.51
CA LEU A 425 -9.29 -10.65 -17.91
C LEU A 425 -8.59 -11.98 -18.20
N VAL A 426 -9.06 -12.70 -19.23
CA VAL A 426 -8.42 -13.89 -19.77
C VAL A 426 -7.79 -13.53 -21.12
N ILE A 427 -6.51 -13.85 -21.28
CA ILE A 427 -5.74 -13.65 -22.52
C ILE A 427 -5.60 -15.00 -23.22
N GLY A 428 -6.01 -15.08 -24.47
CA GLY A 428 -5.97 -16.30 -25.25
C GLY A 428 -6.83 -17.40 -24.64
N GLU A 429 -6.29 -18.63 -24.63
CA GLU A 429 -6.93 -19.82 -24.06
C GLU A 429 -6.55 -20.07 -22.59
N SER A 430 -6.01 -19.07 -21.89
CA SER A 430 -5.55 -19.22 -20.52
C SER A 430 -6.71 -19.64 -19.60
N LYS A 431 -6.49 -20.65 -18.75
CA LYS A 431 -7.43 -21.01 -17.66
C LYS A 431 -7.25 -20.15 -16.42
N VAL A 432 -6.42 -19.13 -16.51
CA VAL A 432 -5.96 -18.31 -15.40
C VAL A 432 -6.17 -16.86 -15.79
N ALA A 433 -7.07 -16.17 -15.10
CA ALA A 433 -7.29 -14.77 -15.33
C ALA A 433 -6.26 -13.89 -14.59
N VAL A 434 -6.08 -12.69 -15.13
CA VAL A 434 -5.36 -11.55 -14.53
C VAL A 434 -6.39 -10.47 -14.20
N PRO A 435 -6.12 -9.54 -13.27
CA PRO A 435 -7.01 -8.41 -13.07
C PRO A 435 -7.08 -7.55 -14.34
N TRP A 436 -8.24 -6.91 -14.56
CA TRP A 436 -8.38 -5.83 -15.52
C TRP A 436 -7.34 -4.74 -15.24
N SER A 437 -6.69 -4.25 -16.28
CA SER A 437 -5.58 -3.30 -16.21
C SER A 437 -5.58 -2.41 -17.43
N GLU A 438 -5.38 -1.11 -17.24
CA GLU A 438 -5.31 -0.11 -18.33
C GLU A 438 -4.18 -0.43 -19.31
N LEU A 439 -3.03 -0.90 -18.83
CA LEU A 439 -1.94 -1.41 -19.67
C LEU A 439 -1.87 -2.93 -19.56
N LEU A 440 -1.85 -3.58 -20.70
CA LEU A 440 -1.84 -5.04 -20.82
C LEU A 440 -0.84 -5.47 -21.89
N LYS A 441 -0.03 -6.48 -21.56
CA LYS A 441 0.80 -7.16 -22.54
C LYS A 441 0.02 -8.30 -23.18
N VAL A 442 -0.13 -8.27 -24.49
CA VAL A 442 -0.73 -9.34 -25.29
C VAL A 442 0.33 -9.80 -26.28
N GLU A 443 0.70 -11.09 -26.18
CA GLU A 443 1.86 -11.63 -26.88
C GLU A 443 3.13 -10.81 -26.58
N ASP A 444 3.77 -10.23 -27.59
CA ASP A 444 4.99 -9.44 -27.46
C ASP A 444 4.76 -7.91 -27.44
N ALA A 445 3.50 -7.46 -27.53
CA ALA A 445 3.15 -6.04 -27.60
C ALA A 445 2.37 -5.56 -26.38
N TRP A 446 2.57 -4.29 -26.03
CA TRP A 446 1.80 -3.59 -25.01
C TRP A 446 0.61 -2.87 -25.64
N TYR A 447 -0.51 -2.91 -24.95
CA TYR A 447 -1.74 -2.25 -25.35
C TYR A 447 -2.32 -1.46 -24.18
N LYS A 448 -2.88 -0.29 -24.51
CA LYS A 448 -3.70 0.52 -23.61
C LYS A 448 -5.18 0.21 -23.86
N LEU A 449 -5.87 -0.26 -22.84
CA LEU A 449 -7.29 -0.58 -22.85
C LEU A 449 -8.05 0.51 -22.11
N ASN A 450 -9.18 0.94 -22.66
CA ASN A 450 -10.14 1.79 -21.96
C ASN A 450 -11.54 1.24 -22.17
N SER A 451 -12.32 1.18 -21.10
CA SER A 451 -13.75 0.88 -21.16
C SER A 451 -14.53 2.19 -21.22
N ASN A 452 -15.64 2.23 -21.96
CA ASN A 452 -16.56 3.36 -21.92
C ASN A 452 -17.27 3.45 -20.55
N GLU A 453 -17.95 4.57 -20.25
CA GLU A 453 -18.60 4.75 -18.94
C GLU A 453 -19.66 3.68 -18.64
N GLY A 454 -20.35 3.19 -19.67
CA GLY A 454 -21.36 2.13 -19.57
C GLY A 454 -20.79 0.71 -19.51
N GLY A 455 -19.48 0.53 -19.65
CA GLY A 455 -18.80 -0.77 -19.64
C GLY A 455 -19.22 -1.71 -20.77
N THR A 456 -19.80 -1.21 -21.86
CA THR A 456 -20.29 -2.02 -23.00
C THR A 456 -19.25 -2.21 -24.08
N ASP A 457 -18.30 -1.28 -24.17
CA ASP A 457 -17.31 -1.22 -25.24
C ASP A 457 -15.92 -1.01 -24.68
N ILE A 458 -14.97 -1.76 -25.23
CA ILE A 458 -13.55 -1.62 -24.93
C ILE A 458 -12.85 -1.11 -26.17
N VAL A 459 -12.08 -0.03 -26.00
CA VAL A 459 -11.16 0.47 -27.01
C VAL A 459 -9.73 0.08 -26.64
N VAL A 460 -8.96 -0.29 -27.65
CA VAL A 460 -7.56 -0.69 -27.53
C VAL A 460 -6.69 0.17 -28.42
N ALA A 461 -5.51 0.56 -27.92
CA ALA A 461 -4.46 1.19 -28.71
C ALA A 461 -3.12 0.52 -28.40
N ARG A 462 -2.23 0.35 -29.39
CA ARG A 462 -0.86 -0.09 -29.12
C ARG A 462 -0.14 0.95 -28.25
N ALA A 463 0.67 0.49 -27.31
CA ALA A 463 1.45 1.34 -26.40
C ALA A 463 2.93 0.95 -26.45
N ASP A 464 3.81 1.95 -26.32
CA ASP A 464 5.23 1.71 -26.09
C ASP A 464 5.52 1.90 -24.62
N VAL A 465 5.98 0.82 -24.00
CA VAL A 465 6.21 0.76 -22.56
C VAL A 465 7.65 0.33 -22.33
N GLU A 466 8.43 1.17 -21.65
CA GLU A 466 9.66 0.70 -21.03
C GLU A 466 9.26 -0.23 -19.89
N SER A 467 9.60 -1.51 -20.00
CA SER A 467 9.15 -2.52 -19.04
C SER A 467 10.29 -3.08 -18.22
N GLY A 468 9.97 -3.53 -17.02
CA GLY A 468 10.82 -4.41 -16.21
C GLY A 468 10.03 -5.65 -15.81
N SER A 469 10.46 -6.34 -14.76
CA SER A 469 9.77 -7.53 -14.27
C SER A 469 9.58 -7.50 -12.76
N LEU A 470 8.43 -7.99 -12.31
CA LEU A 470 8.11 -8.19 -10.90
C LEU A 470 8.04 -9.69 -10.62
N LYS A 471 8.72 -10.15 -9.57
CA LYS A 471 8.76 -11.57 -9.19
C LYS A 471 8.41 -11.77 -7.72
N LEU A 472 7.49 -12.69 -7.45
CA LEU A 472 7.09 -13.03 -6.09
C LEU A 472 8.08 -14.01 -5.43
N SER A 473 8.58 -13.63 -4.26
CA SER A 473 9.31 -14.49 -3.33
C SER A 473 8.51 -14.62 -2.04
N MET A 474 7.92 -15.79 -1.81
CA MET A 474 7.00 -16.00 -0.68
C MET A 474 7.45 -17.14 0.23
N LYS A 475 7.48 -16.89 1.54
CA LYS A 475 7.73 -17.89 2.59
C LYS A 475 6.45 -18.21 3.36
N GLY A 476 6.07 -19.48 3.47
CA GLY A 476 4.88 -19.90 4.21
C GLY A 476 3.82 -20.54 3.29
N PRO A 477 2.52 -20.26 3.47
CA PRO A 477 1.48 -20.83 2.63
C PRO A 477 1.65 -20.38 1.18
N LYS A 478 1.18 -21.20 0.24
CA LYS A 478 1.27 -20.89 -1.19
C LYS A 478 0.28 -19.77 -1.52
N ALA A 479 0.75 -18.73 -2.22
CA ALA A 479 -0.14 -17.77 -2.86
C ALA A 479 -0.84 -18.41 -4.06
N ASP A 480 -2.16 -18.26 -4.13
CA ASP A 480 -2.93 -18.59 -5.33
C ASP A 480 -2.79 -17.47 -6.37
N TRP A 481 -2.86 -16.24 -5.90
CA TRP A 481 -2.66 -15.02 -6.66
C TRP A 481 -2.20 -13.89 -5.74
N VAL A 482 -1.43 -12.97 -6.28
CA VAL A 482 -1.01 -11.70 -5.66
C VAL A 482 -1.14 -10.64 -6.74
N ILE A 483 -1.84 -9.56 -6.45
CA ILE A 483 -2.02 -8.42 -7.34
C ILE A 483 -1.24 -7.24 -6.79
N VAL A 484 -0.52 -6.57 -7.67
CA VAL A 484 0.05 -5.24 -7.41
C VAL A 484 -0.66 -4.19 -8.23
N GLN A 485 -0.68 -2.97 -7.73
CA GLN A 485 -1.18 -1.78 -8.42
C GLN A 485 -0.01 -0.83 -8.66
N GLY A 486 0.06 -0.23 -9.85
CA GLY A 486 0.96 0.89 -10.10
C GLY A 486 0.60 2.12 -9.25
N THR A 487 1.51 3.08 -9.18
CA THR A 487 1.27 4.39 -8.53
C THR A 487 1.47 5.53 -9.52
N GLY A 488 0.98 6.73 -9.20
CA GLY A 488 1.06 7.89 -10.09
C GLY A 488 0.34 7.62 -11.41
N SER A 489 1.04 7.80 -12.54
CA SER A 489 0.51 7.56 -13.89
C SER A 489 0.09 6.11 -14.18
N LEU A 490 0.45 5.15 -13.31
CA LEU A 490 0.11 3.73 -13.44
C LEU A 490 -1.00 3.29 -12.47
N GLU A 491 -1.75 4.22 -11.87
CA GLU A 491 -2.74 3.88 -10.82
C GLU A 491 -3.87 2.94 -11.29
N ASN A 492 -4.21 2.91 -12.57
CA ASN A 492 -5.21 1.95 -13.11
C ASN A 492 -4.54 0.69 -13.70
N CYS A 493 -3.26 0.46 -13.44
CA CYS A 493 -2.56 -0.73 -13.90
C CYS A 493 -2.43 -1.76 -12.78
N PHE A 494 -2.94 -2.96 -13.02
CA PHE A 494 -2.99 -4.06 -12.06
C PHE A 494 -2.33 -5.30 -12.64
N TYR A 495 -1.44 -5.94 -11.87
CA TYR A 495 -0.69 -7.09 -12.37
C TYR A 495 -0.70 -8.24 -11.37
N ARG A 496 -1.03 -9.43 -11.86
CA ARG A 496 -0.87 -10.66 -11.10
C ARG A 496 0.60 -11.09 -11.10
N VAL A 497 1.22 -11.10 -9.92
CA VAL A 497 2.63 -11.46 -9.75
C VAL A 497 2.76 -12.90 -9.24
N GLY A 498 3.64 -13.67 -9.89
CA GLY A 498 3.93 -15.05 -9.52
C GLY A 498 5.43 -15.33 -9.36
N LYS A 499 5.76 -16.57 -8.99
CA LYS A 499 7.15 -17.01 -8.83
C LYS A 499 7.96 -16.93 -10.13
N LYS A 500 7.32 -17.08 -11.29
CA LYS A 500 7.99 -16.97 -12.60
C LYS A 500 8.29 -15.52 -13.00
N GLY A 501 7.69 -14.56 -12.31
CA GLY A 501 7.72 -13.16 -12.69
C GLY A 501 6.60 -12.80 -13.65
N VAL A 502 6.34 -11.50 -13.77
CA VAL A 502 5.45 -10.89 -14.76
C VAL A 502 6.13 -9.61 -15.26
N GLU A 503 6.03 -9.35 -16.55
CA GLU A 503 6.51 -8.11 -17.14
C GLU A 503 5.51 -6.99 -16.85
N VAL A 504 6.01 -5.83 -16.44
CA VAL A 504 5.20 -4.66 -16.08
C VAL A 504 5.88 -3.39 -16.57
N PRO A 505 5.15 -2.29 -16.81
CA PRO A 505 5.74 -0.97 -17.03
C PRO A 505 6.77 -0.62 -15.94
N ALA A 506 7.87 0.02 -16.31
CA ALA A 506 8.78 0.60 -15.34
C ALA A 506 8.03 1.68 -14.53
N GLY A 507 8.26 1.71 -13.23
CA GLY A 507 7.50 2.57 -12.32
C GLY A 507 7.44 2.02 -10.90
N SER A 508 6.61 2.63 -10.08
CA SER A 508 6.41 2.24 -8.67
C SER A 508 5.12 1.45 -8.49
N TYR A 509 5.17 0.43 -7.65
CA TYR A 509 4.09 -0.54 -7.43
C TYR A 509 3.87 -0.79 -5.95
N LYS A 510 2.61 -0.92 -5.53
CA LYS A 510 2.22 -1.33 -4.17
C LYS A 510 1.44 -2.63 -4.20
N LEU A 511 1.45 -3.37 -3.09
CA LEU A 511 0.59 -4.54 -2.94
C LEU A 511 -0.85 -4.03 -2.99
N TYR A 512 -1.66 -4.65 -3.84
CA TYR A 512 -3.07 -4.33 -3.94
C TYR A 512 -3.87 -5.30 -3.06
N CYS A 513 -3.81 -6.59 -3.40
CA CYS A 513 -4.39 -7.67 -2.60
C CYS A 513 -3.77 -9.01 -3.02
N GLY A 514 -4.07 -10.08 -2.28
CA GLY A 514 -3.64 -11.44 -2.61
C GLY A 514 -4.51 -12.48 -1.94
N GLN A 515 -4.29 -13.74 -2.28
CA GLN A 515 -4.85 -14.87 -1.55
C GLN A 515 -3.78 -15.93 -1.33
N VAL A 516 -3.76 -16.45 -0.10
CA VAL A 516 -3.07 -17.69 0.23
C VAL A 516 -4.08 -18.76 0.53
N SER A 517 -3.79 -19.99 0.13
CA SER A 517 -4.66 -21.11 0.46
C SER A 517 -3.90 -22.42 0.69
N LYS A 518 -4.63 -23.36 1.28
CA LYS A 518 -4.21 -24.76 1.45
C LYS A 518 -5.45 -25.65 1.48
N GLY A 519 -5.40 -26.73 0.71
CA GLY A 519 -6.52 -27.66 0.58
C GLY A 519 -7.28 -27.47 -0.73
N LYS A 520 -8.41 -28.16 -0.89
CA LYS A 520 -9.28 -28.09 -2.07
C LYS A 520 -10.75 -28.20 -1.65
N ARG A 521 -11.65 -27.59 -2.43
CA ARG A 521 -13.11 -27.64 -2.22
C ARG A 521 -13.46 -27.34 -0.75
N ARG A 522 -14.33 -28.16 -0.13
CA ARG A 522 -14.77 -28.01 1.28
C ARG A 522 -13.66 -28.10 2.34
N SER A 523 -12.47 -28.60 2.00
CA SER A 523 -11.32 -28.64 2.92
C SER A 523 -10.39 -27.42 2.79
N MET A 524 -10.73 -26.48 1.90
CA MET A 524 -9.93 -25.31 1.62
C MET A 524 -9.88 -24.40 2.85
N MET A 525 -8.66 -24.06 3.23
CA MET A 525 -8.36 -22.95 4.12
C MET A 525 -7.77 -21.83 3.27
N LYS A 526 -8.20 -20.60 3.49
CA LYS A 526 -7.64 -19.45 2.78
C LYS A 526 -7.69 -18.19 3.63
N ALA A 527 -6.85 -17.23 3.26
CA ALA A 527 -6.83 -15.90 3.83
C ALA A 527 -6.61 -14.87 2.73
N LEU A 528 -7.29 -13.73 2.87
CA LEU A 528 -7.12 -12.55 2.06
C LEU A 528 -5.86 -11.83 2.53
N MET A 529 -4.97 -11.53 1.60
CA MET A 529 -3.76 -10.74 1.84
C MET A 529 -4.05 -9.29 1.47
N LEU A 530 -3.79 -8.36 2.39
CA LEU A 530 -3.98 -6.91 2.20
C LEU A 530 -2.74 -6.13 2.64
N PRO A 531 -2.42 -4.99 2.01
CA PRO A 531 -1.34 -4.13 2.49
C PRO A 531 -1.69 -3.50 3.84
N SER A 532 -0.70 -3.33 4.73
CA SER A 532 -0.84 -2.37 5.83
C SER A 532 -0.56 -0.95 5.35
N THR A 533 -0.93 0.03 6.18
CA THR A 533 -0.64 1.45 5.94
C THR A 533 0.85 1.79 5.91
N SER A 534 1.71 0.94 6.46
CA SER A 534 3.17 1.12 6.53
C SER A 534 3.94 0.32 5.48
N MET A 535 3.24 -0.42 4.62
CA MET A 535 3.85 -1.24 3.58
C MET A 535 4.51 -0.37 2.51
N ARG A 536 5.76 -0.70 2.15
CA ARG A 536 6.52 0.06 1.16
C ARG A 536 6.18 -0.36 -0.26
N SER A 537 6.24 0.59 -1.18
CA SER A 537 6.18 0.33 -2.62
C SER A 537 7.50 -0.27 -3.13
N TRP A 538 7.42 -0.93 -4.28
CA TRP A 538 8.56 -1.45 -5.05
C TRP A 538 8.74 -0.64 -6.32
N THR A 539 9.99 -0.29 -6.63
CA THR A 539 10.33 0.36 -7.89
C THR A 539 10.84 -0.67 -8.89
N VAL A 540 10.28 -0.66 -10.10
CA VAL A 540 10.68 -1.46 -11.25
C VAL A 540 11.42 -0.55 -12.21
N LYS A 541 12.66 -0.91 -12.52
CA LYS A 541 13.47 -0.21 -13.52
C LYS A 541 13.38 -0.91 -14.88
N PRO A 542 13.52 -0.18 -16.01
CA PRO A 542 13.54 -0.79 -17.34
C PRO A 542 14.57 -1.92 -17.43
N GLY A 543 14.15 -3.07 -17.97
CA GLY A 543 14.96 -4.27 -18.14
C GLY A 543 15.37 -4.99 -16.83
N GLN A 544 14.99 -4.48 -15.65
CA GLN A 544 15.38 -5.08 -14.37
C GLN A 544 14.28 -5.92 -13.76
N THR A 545 14.66 -6.94 -13.00
CA THR A 545 13.74 -7.74 -12.18
C THR A 545 13.77 -7.26 -10.73
N THR A 546 12.62 -6.80 -10.24
CA THR A 546 12.40 -6.45 -8.84
C THR A 546 11.68 -7.61 -8.13
N THR A 547 12.18 -8.01 -6.95
CA THR A 547 11.59 -9.10 -6.17
C THR A 547 10.68 -8.57 -5.08
N LEU A 548 9.42 -9.01 -5.07
CA LEU A 548 8.47 -8.75 -4.00
C LEU A 548 8.56 -9.87 -2.99
N GLU A 549 9.06 -9.55 -1.80
CA GLU A 549 9.16 -10.52 -0.72
C GLU A 549 7.93 -10.44 0.18
N LEU A 550 7.22 -11.55 0.37
CA LEU A 550 6.03 -11.64 1.22
C LEU A 550 6.07 -12.93 2.06
N GLY A 551 5.17 -13.04 3.03
CA GLY A 551 5.02 -14.18 3.90
C GLY A 551 5.79 -14.06 5.21
N GLY A 552 6.24 -15.20 5.71
CA GLY A 552 6.80 -15.33 7.04
C GLY A 552 8.19 -14.67 7.23
N PRO A 553 8.63 -14.43 8.47
CA PRO A 553 7.97 -14.83 9.73
C PRO A 553 6.61 -14.15 9.94
N PHE A 554 5.69 -14.86 10.60
CA PHE A 554 4.33 -14.37 10.84
C PHE A 554 4.19 -13.84 12.27
N GLY A 555 3.53 -12.69 12.42
CA GLY A 555 3.19 -12.07 13.68
C GLY A 555 1.70 -11.84 13.86
N PHE A 556 1.33 -11.20 14.97
CA PHE A 556 0.00 -10.63 15.16
C PHE A 556 0.10 -9.12 15.30
N ASP A 557 -0.85 -8.39 14.73
CA ASP A 557 -1.24 -7.07 15.20
C ASP A 557 -2.64 -7.15 15.82
N PHE A 558 -2.88 -6.35 16.83
CA PHE A 558 -4.10 -6.38 17.66
C PHE A 558 -4.24 -5.11 18.49
N THR A 559 -5.47 -4.76 18.83
CA THR A 559 -5.82 -3.69 19.75
C THR A 559 -6.19 -4.28 21.11
N PHE A 560 -5.87 -3.56 22.18
CA PHE A 560 -6.33 -3.88 23.51
C PHE A 560 -6.73 -2.60 24.25
N ARG A 561 -7.57 -2.75 25.27
CA ARG A 561 -7.98 -1.68 26.17
C ARG A 561 -7.48 -2.02 27.56
N GLN A 562 -7.11 -1.01 28.34
CA GLN A 562 -6.77 -1.20 29.74
C GLN A 562 -7.40 -0.12 30.60
N ASP A 563 -7.91 -0.52 31.75
CA ASP A 563 -8.31 0.37 32.84
C ASP A 563 -7.47 0.06 34.09
N ASP A 564 -7.88 0.56 35.25
CA ASP A 564 -7.14 0.35 36.49
C ASP A 564 -7.11 -1.12 36.95
N GLU A 565 -8.10 -1.91 36.58
CA GLU A 565 -8.34 -3.26 37.12
C GLU A 565 -8.24 -4.35 36.05
N THR A 566 -8.50 -4.03 34.79
CA THR A 566 -8.59 -4.99 33.69
C THR A 566 -7.74 -4.59 32.49
N VAL A 567 -7.41 -5.59 31.68
CA VAL A 567 -6.91 -5.42 30.32
C VAL A 567 -7.71 -6.34 29.40
N SER A 568 -8.21 -5.82 28.28
CA SER A 568 -9.08 -6.53 27.34
C SER A 568 -8.41 -6.62 25.98
N VAL A 569 -8.21 -7.82 25.47
CA VAL A 569 -7.72 -8.03 24.09
C VAL A 569 -8.91 -8.10 23.15
N ILE A 570 -8.98 -7.16 22.21
CA ILE A 570 -10.14 -7.00 21.32
C ILE A 570 -10.06 -8.02 20.19
N GLY A 571 -10.93 -9.03 20.22
CA GLY A 571 -10.81 -10.21 19.36
C GLY A 571 -10.92 -9.93 17.86
N ASP A 572 -11.84 -9.06 17.46
CA ASP A 572 -12.07 -8.64 16.06
C ASP A 572 -11.02 -7.64 15.52
N SER A 573 -10.04 -7.28 16.34
CA SER A 573 -8.86 -6.51 15.90
C SER A 573 -7.65 -7.38 15.57
N ILE A 574 -7.69 -8.69 15.86
CA ILE A 574 -6.53 -9.58 15.72
C ILE A 574 -6.34 -9.95 14.25
N VAL A 575 -5.21 -9.55 13.68
CA VAL A 575 -4.80 -9.89 12.31
C VAL A 575 -3.44 -10.57 12.29
N VAL A 576 -3.23 -11.48 11.35
CA VAL A 576 -1.90 -12.08 11.12
C VAL A 576 -1.10 -11.11 10.25
N THR A 577 0.14 -10.84 10.62
CA THR A 577 1.06 -9.98 9.86
C THR A 577 2.18 -10.80 9.24
N GLY A 578 2.63 -10.40 8.05
CA GLY A 578 3.84 -10.91 7.43
C GLY A 578 5.01 -9.94 7.55
N LYS A 579 6.17 -10.37 7.06
CA LYS A 579 7.45 -9.70 7.34
C LYS A 579 7.58 -8.30 6.73
N ASN A 580 6.83 -7.99 5.68
CA ASN A 580 6.95 -6.75 4.94
C ASN A 580 5.70 -5.86 5.07
N GLY A 581 4.89 -6.11 6.09
CA GLY A 581 3.72 -5.30 6.41
C GLY A 581 2.43 -5.77 5.77
N GLU A 582 2.44 -6.81 4.93
CA GLU A 582 1.18 -7.40 4.48
C GLU A 582 0.44 -8.06 5.65
N THR A 583 -0.88 -7.95 5.66
CA THR A 583 -1.77 -8.55 6.64
C THR A 583 -2.55 -9.69 6.00
N TYR A 584 -2.91 -10.71 6.79
CA TYR A 584 -3.74 -11.82 6.37
C TYR A 584 -5.04 -11.80 7.18
N GLN A 585 -6.11 -11.51 6.47
CA GLN A 585 -7.46 -11.30 7.01
C GLN A 585 -8.43 -12.27 6.36
N ARG A 586 -9.70 -12.19 6.73
CA ARG A 586 -10.80 -13.03 6.20
C ARG A 586 -10.39 -14.51 6.20
N LEU A 587 -10.06 -15.02 7.38
CA LEU A 587 -9.55 -16.37 7.58
C LEU A 587 -10.69 -17.39 7.45
N TRP A 588 -10.69 -18.18 6.38
CA TRP A 588 -11.66 -19.26 6.17
C TRP A 588 -11.08 -20.61 6.59
N GLY A 589 -11.75 -21.31 7.49
CA GLY A 589 -11.37 -22.64 7.99
C GLY A 589 -10.05 -22.65 8.80
N CYS A 590 -9.48 -21.49 9.09
CA CYS A 590 -8.16 -21.35 9.72
C CYS A 590 -8.06 -20.16 10.69
N VAL A 591 -9.20 -19.75 11.26
CA VAL A 591 -9.30 -18.68 12.25
C VAL A 591 -8.27 -18.86 13.37
N VAL A 592 -7.68 -17.74 13.77
CA VAL A 592 -6.60 -17.72 14.77
C VAL A 592 -7.14 -18.03 16.16
N GLN A 593 -6.30 -18.68 16.97
CA GLN A 593 -6.63 -19.06 18.35
C GLN A 593 -5.40 -18.78 19.23
N PRO A 594 -5.04 -17.49 19.41
CA PRO A 594 -3.84 -17.13 20.13
C PRO A 594 -3.97 -17.41 21.64
N GLU A 595 -2.85 -17.74 22.24
CA GLU A 595 -2.60 -17.64 23.67
C GLU A 595 -2.16 -16.21 23.99
N VAL A 596 -2.84 -15.57 24.94
CA VAL A 596 -2.49 -14.22 25.42
C VAL A 596 -1.57 -14.34 26.62
N PHE A 597 -0.37 -13.77 26.51
CA PHE A 597 0.57 -13.67 27.62
C PHE A 597 0.56 -12.25 28.17
N VAL A 598 0.37 -12.11 29.48
CA VAL A 598 0.41 -10.83 30.18
C VAL A 598 1.66 -10.75 31.06
N ARG A 599 2.36 -9.62 31.05
CA ARG A 599 3.46 -9.33 31.98
C ARG A 599 3.39 -7.92 32.52
N ARG A 600 4.06 -7.67 33.65
CA ARG A 600 4.32 -6.31 34.10
C ARG A 600 5.27 -5.64 33.10
N LYS A 601 5.00 -4.39 32.75
CA LYS A 601 5.88 -3.59 31.90
C LYS A 601 7.35 -3.65 32.34
N GLY A 602 8.26 -3.90 31.39
CA GLY A 602 9.71 -4.04 31.62
C GLY A 602 10.19 -5.36 32.24
N THR A 603 9.31 -6.33 32.49
CA THR A 603 9.72 -7.65 33.03
C THR A 603 9.95 -8.67 31.92
N LYS A 604 10.79 -9.69 32.13
CA LYS A 604 11.13 -10.67 31.08
C LYS A 604 10.15 -11.83 30.93
N LYS A 605 9.38 -12.17 31.97
CA LYS A 605 8.53 -13.39 32.00
C LYS A 605 7.05 -13.03 31.99
N GLY A 606 6.34 -13.44 30.94
CA GLY A 606 4.87 -13.52 30.93
C GLY A 606 4.38 -14.65 31.83
N LYS A 607 3.19 -14.48 32.43
CA LYS A 607 2.51 -15.52 33.22
C LYS A 607 1.09 -15.70 32.69
N GLY A 608 0.62 -16.96 32.65
CA GLY A 608 -0.76 -17.32 32.35
C GLY A 608 -1.15 -17.06 30.90
N ALA A 609 -1.24 -18.12 30.10
CA ALA A 609 -1.79 -18.06 28.77
C ALA A 609 -3.29 -18.36 28.85
N VAL A 610 -4.15 -17.39 28.52
CA VAL A 610 -5.55 -17.68 28.19
C VAL A 610 -5.63 -17.85 26.68
N LYS A 611 -6.26 -18.92 26.24
CA LYS A 611 -6.45 -19.21 24.83
C LYS A 611 -7.74 -18.57 24.35
N MET A 612 -7.64 -17.57 23.48
CA MET A 612 -8.80 -16.97 22.83
C MET A 612 -9.36 -17.95 21.78
N LYS A 613 -10.68 -18.08 21.72
CA LYS A 613 -11.36 -19.01 20.79
C LYS A 613 -12.41 -18.26 19.95
N PRO A 614 -12.57 -18.61 18.66
CA PRO A 614 -13.74 -18.21 17.91
C PRO A 614 -14.95 -19.08 18.30
N VAL A 615 -16.12 -18.70 17.81
CA VAL A 615 -17.32 -19.55 17.80
C VAL A 615 -17.11 -20.71 16.83
N LEU A 616 -17.38 -21.93 17.28
CA LEU A 616 -17.17 -23.19 16.55
C LEU A 616 -18.44 -24.04 16.45
N SER A 617 -19.59 -23.53 16.91
CA SER A 617 -20.88 -24.23 16.82
C SER A 617 -22.05 -23.25 16.76
N GLN A 618 -23.21 -23.73 16.29
CA GLN A 618 -24.45 -22.97 16.28
C GLN A 618 -24.88 -22.55 17.70
N GLN A 619 -24.72 -23.44 18.69
CA GLN A 619 -25.06 -23.14 20.08
C GLN A 619 -24.20 -22.01 20.67
N GLU A 620 -22.90 -22.02 20.41
CA GLU A 620 -22.01 -20.92 20.82
C GLU A 620 -22.38 -19.63 20.09
N LEU A 621 -22.77 -19.69 18.82
CA LEU A 621 -23.20 -18.51 18.07
C LEU A 621 -24.47 -17.87 18.67
N GLU A 622 -25.43 -18.70 19.11
CA GLU A 622 -26.63 -18.25 19.83
C GLU A 622 -26.30 -17.58 21.16
N MET A 623 -25.30 -18.08 21.90
CA MET A 623 -24.79 -17.44 23.12
C MET A 623 -24.17 -16.06 22.88
N HIS A 624 -23.80 -15.76 21.63
CA HIS A 624 -23.29 -14.47 21.18
C HIS A 624 -24.28 -13.73 20.26
N GLU A 625 -25.59 -13.87 20.54
CA GLU A 625 -26.66 -13.11 19.87
C GLU A 625 -26.70 -13.29 18.34
N ASN A 626 -26.22 -14.44 17.86
CA ASN A 626 -26.08 -14.73 16.44
C ASN A 626 -25.11 -13.81 15.67
N ASP A 627 -24.18 -13.15 16.36
CA ASP A 627 -23.17 -12.30 15.74
C ASP A 627 -22.11 -13.13 15.02
N ARG A 628 -22.26 -13.22 13.69
CA ARG A 628 -21.38 -13.99 12.81
C ARG A 628 -19.94 -13.52 12.81
N ARG A 629 -19.61 -12.32 13.32
CA ARG A 629 -18.22 -11.84 13.41
C ARG A 629 -17.35 -12.80 14.21
N TRP A 630 -17.88 -13.42 15.27
CA TRP A 630 -17.13 -14.35 16.12
C TRP A 630 -16.82 -15.70 15.48
N THR A 631 -17.37 -15.98 14.29
CA THR A 631 -16.95 -17.13 13.47
C THR A 631 -15.70 -16.81 12.65
N TRP A 632 -15.32 -15.54 12.52
CA TRP A 632 -14.15 -15.06 11.77
C TRP A 632 -13.01 -14.59 12.66
N PHE A 633 -13.33 -14.22 13.90
CA PHE A 633 -12.41 -13.69 14.89
C PHE A 633 -12.51 -14.47 16.20
N PRO A 634 -11.41 -14.58 16.97
CA PRO A 634 -11.54 -15.00 18.36
C PRO A 634 -12.42 -14.03 19.15
N ILE A 635 -13.09 -14.51 20.19
CA ILE A 635 -13.90 -13.69 21.10
C ILE A 635 -12.97 -12.80 21.93
N THR A 636 -13.41 -11.58 22.24
CA THR A 636 -12.71 -10.65 23.14
C THR A 636 -12.53 -11.27 24.54
N GLU A 637 -11.33 -11.16 25.10
CA GLU A 637 -10.99 -11.72 26.41
C GLU A 637 -10.53 -10.63 27.37
N ASP A 638 -11.05 -10.70 28.61
CA ASP A 638 -10.75 -9.79 29.70
C ASP A 638 -9.83 -10.44 30.74
N PHE A 639 -8.87 -9.66 31.24
CA PHE A 639 -7.87 -10.13 32.18
C PHE A 639 -7.75 -9.18 33.37
N ASN A 640 -7.90 -9.72 34.58
CA ASN A 640 -7.68 -8.95 35.81
C ASN A 640 -6.19 -8.66 36.01
N LYS A 641 -5.86 -7.39 36.23
CA LYS A 641 -4.52 -6.95 36.64
C LYS A 641 -4.22 -7.45 38.05
N LYS A 642 -2.97 -7.84 38.29
CA LYS A 642 -2.55 -8.32 39.62
C LYS A 642 -2.56 -7.24 40.68
N LYS A 643 -2.41 -5.98 40.27
CA LYS A 643 -2.44 -4.80 41.12
C LYS A 643 -3.17 -3.69 40.36
N LYS A 644 -4.02 -2.97 41.08
CA LYS A 644 -4.72 -1.80 40.53
C LYS A 644 -3.70 -0.75 40.02
N GLY A 645 -3.95 -0.18 38.85
CA GLY A 645 -3.09 0.82 38.21
C GLY A 645 -1.75 0.28 37.67
N GLN A 646 -1.58 -1.04 37.60
CA GLN A 646 -0.36 -1.64 37.04
C GLN A 646 -0.34 -1.54 35.52
N ASP A 647 0.76 -1.03 34.96
CA ASP A 647 1.02 -1.17 33.53
C ASP A 647 1.42 -2.60 33.18
N VAL A 648 0.82 -3.08 32.10
CA VAL A 648 1.05 -4.41 31.57
C VAL A 648 1.50 -4.34 30.11
N GLU A 649 2.21 -5.36 29.69
CA GLU A 649 2.51 -5.63 28.29
C GLU A 649 1.85 -6.95 27.89
N LEU A 650 1.39 -7.01 26.65
CA LEU A 650 0.69 -8.17 26.08
C LEU A 650 1.48 -8.77 24.91
N GLN A 651 1.44 -10.08 24.79
CA GLN A 651 1.95 -10.81 23.63
C GLN A 651 0.95 -11.88 23.21
N LEU A 652 0.68 -11.98 21.91
CA LEU A 652 -0.11 -13.06 21.33
C LEU A 652 0.83 -14.12 20.74
N PHE A 653 0.50 -15.38 20.99
CA PHE A 653 1.27 -16.50 20.52
C PHE A 653 0.37 -17.64 20.04
N GLN A 654 0.65 -18.18 18.87
CA GLN A 654 0.01 -19.42 18.41
C GLN A 654 1.08 -20.36 17.87
N LYS A 655 1.30 -21.48 18.57
CA LYS A 655 2.35 -22.46 18.23
C LYS A 655 2.14 -23.09 16.84
N LYS A 656 0.88 -23.35 16.46
CA LYS A 656 0.52 -24.02 15.21
C LYS A 656 -0.87 -23.60 14.71
N ASN A 657 -0.92 -22.60 13.85
CA ASN A 657 -2.06 -22.30 12.99
C ASN A 657 -2.08 -23.27 11.78
N ARG A 658 -3.28 -23.63 11.29
CA ARG A 658 -3.46 -24.62 10.21
C ARG A 658 -2.90 -24.18 8.85
N LEU A 659 -2.83 -22.86 8.62
CA LEU A 659 -2.34 -22.25 7.39
C LEU A 659 -0.94 -21.63 7.56
N PHE A 660 -0.72 -20.85 8.63
CA PHE A 660 0.51 -20.06 8.81
C PHE A 660 1.59 -20.72 9.68
N GLY A 661 1.28 -21.83 10.38
CA GLY A 661 2.21 -22.44 11.32
C GLY A 661 2.39 -21.60 12.58
N LYS A 662 3.64 -21.32 13.00
CA LYS A 662 3.91 -20.54 14.21
C LYS A 662 3.67 -19.05 13.94
N ILE A 663 2.91 -18.39 14.82
CA ILE A 663 2.63 -16.95 14.78
C ILE A 663 2.94 -16.36 16.16
N GLN A 664 3.63 -15.21 16.20
CA GLN A 664 4.01 -14.57 17.47
C GLN A 664 4.14 -13.05 17.29
N SER A 665 3.45 -12.27 18.12
CA SER A 665 3.63 -10.82 18.17
C SER A 665 4.86 -10.42 18.97
N ASP A 666 5.32 -9.18 18.80
CA ASP A 666 6.13 -8.51 19.81
C ASP A 666 5.29 -8.19 21.06
N TRP A 667 5.96 -7.78 22.14
CA TRP A 667 5.27 -7.27 23.33
C TRP A 667 4.74 -5.86 23.04
N LYS A 668 3.42 -5.67 23.22
CA LYS A 668 2.73 -4.39 23.01
C LYS A 668 2.39 -3.75 24.36
N GLU A 669 2.59 -2.43 24.45
CA GLU A 669 2.41 -1.59 25.64
C GLU A 669 1.15 -0.72 25.60
#